data_AF-A0A357AT60-F1
#
_entry.id   AF-A0A357AT60-F1
#
_cell.length_a   1.000
_cell.length_b   1.000
_cell.length_c   1.000
_cell.angle_alpha   90.00
_cell.angle_beta   90.00
_cell.angle_gamma   90.00
#
_symmetry.space_group_name_H-M   'P 1'
#
loop_
_entity.id
_entity.type
_entity.pdbx_description
1 polymer ?
#
loop_
_entity_poly.entity_id
_entity_poly.type
_entity_poly.pdbx_seq_one_letter_code
_entity_poly.pdbx_strand_id
1 'polypeptide(L)'
;TLDIVKSLKNLVDRTKADGHFESFKEEIEYICIRHILVRFDVMFNFKGKNNALSENNRGNLPLKEKMIDVCMDFLEGEFPDWRENRYLKYSSSAKTKRLLPFYESKQKMLKFVRRAEKTPLWMLKKRARLIAKRKRTKRKWKEFWARKHKWQYITTHWSFFKIFNRPRDVEYTKYYLKLPILKNTVLFESKHGQDVAGNMFYMMKAMDAARLKEYADFKIYIPLSDADGFQEHYDNWFKSNGMKNINIITIDSKEYLMLLAQAEYLLTDTSFPSYYIKKEGQHVLNTWHGTPLKAMGRVVPQREYALGNVQRNFMFSDVLLYQNRFSMNSFIDDYMLRHTYKGKILLSGYPRNSAFFNYERYDEIREELEISDKQVFAYMPTWRGLLNKKQNKQQIAEIAQYLYKIDEALNDDQIFYVKLHPFVKQGISYDDYTHIEPFPEQYETYDFLNATDALVTDYSSIMFDYAVSGKKIVLFTYDREQYLKERGMYIDINKLEFPIADDVDTLIDALNDDSAAEEARAAISSGKVDLSECRAGEYLPGKCLYPEFRKLYLSHDSKKAASDVCDYFFLGKVPENARIVGADYSYEEGKPVIDYNDLHKKGMEEVHEAGVEKAFEKALSSRVNALSYSEYEMPVEEEGDGFVIINTDDMQQQPRIFYSYTNEVKEAEALAKKLAKLADEEGEDGDDSVSDSDSKGADKKSEETSQDSDDESAANGSDLEAGEAEEELAFDGRKRNVLIFINGIKKDKDTVRRIRSFNKLDTTKYNFYFAFKAKNGQEATRRIGTIRKKLDYMPLMYDVNYTFGGRFSCFLSFKLGIKGKWIDSQLDKLAEIEGAKYFGGTHFDIVLNYSNLDNLILLMCPKLAPISIYNAATFKKSLYDGKKRYRKRMNFAGDHIDNYTFVTGKKGEIENFPGGAVKSGKVKVLDSESYSMNIYKTIEKARKEAQD
;
A
#
# COMPACT_ATOMS: atom_id res chain seq x y z
N THR A 1 -39.15 28.58 -2.88
CA THR A 1 -40.34 29.20 -2.28
C THR A 1 -40.95 30.17 -3.28
N LEU A 2 -42.18 30.64 -3.08
CA LEU A 2 -42.82 31.59 -4.00
C LEU A 2 -42.17 32.99 -3.95
N ASP A 3 -41.34 33.24 -2.93
CA ASP A 3 -40.62 34.51 -2.74
C ASP A 3 -39.70 34.87 -3.91
N ILE A 4 -39.30 33.90 -4.74
CA ILE A 4 -38.42 34.16 -5.88
C ILE A 4 -39.02 35.19 -6.84
N VAL A 5 -40.32 35.12 -7.11
CA VAL A 5 -40.96 36.11 -8.01
C VAL A 5 -41.04 37.47 -7.34
N LYS A 6 -41.25 37.54 -6.03
CA LYS A 6 -41.19 38.80 -5.27
C LYS A 6 -39.79 39.42 -5.35
N SER A 7 -38.74 38.62 -5.17
CA SER A 7 -37.34 39.09 -5.28
C SER A 7 -37.00 39.55 -6.69
N LEU A 8 -37.41 38.81 -7.73
CA LEU A 8 -37.16 39.19 -9.11
C LEU A 8 -37.95 40.44 -9.51
N LYS A 9 -39.19 40.59 -9.02
CA LYS A 9 -39.97 41.80 -9.23
C LYS A 9 -39.33 43.01 -8.56
N ASN A 10 -38.84 42.88 -7.33
CA ASN A 10 -38.10 43.96 -6.66
C ASN A 10 -36.84 44.37 -7.43
N LEU A 11 -36.11 43.40 -8.03
CA LEU A 11 -34.96 43.69 -8.88
C LEU A 11 -35.38 44.54 -10.10
N VAL A 12 -36.44 44.14 -10.78
CA VAL A 12 -36.99 44.86 -11.95
C VAL A 12 -37.49 46.25 -11.56
N ASP A 13 -38.29 46.35 -10.51
CA ASP A 13 -38.88 47.62 -10.05
C ASP A 13 -37.79 48.59 -9.59
N ARG A 14 -36.76 48.10 -8.88
CA ARG A 14 -35.65 48.93 -8.42
C ARG A 14 -34.79 49.43 -9.57
N THR A 15 -34.45 48.56 -10.52
CA THR A 15 -33.67 48.96 -11.70
C THR A 15 -34.42 49.93 -12.60
N LYS A 16 -35.76 49.84 -12.66
CA LYS A 16 -36.62 50.84 -13.32
C LYS A 16 -36.58 52.17 -12.56
N ALA A 17 -36.73 52.15 -11.23
CA ALA A 17 -36.72 53.35 -10.41
C ALA A 17 -35.37 54.10 -10.46
N ASP A 18 -34.26 53.36 -10.52
CA ASP A 18 -32.90 53.91 -10.60
C ASP A 18 -32.51 54.30 -12.05
N GLY A 19 -33.40 54.14 -13.05
CA GLY A 19 -33.18 54.55 -14.44
C GLY A 19 -32.25 53.64 -15.26
N HIS A 20 -31.86 52.49 -14.72
CA HIS A 20 -30.88 51.58 -15.34
C HIS A 20 -31.49 50.39 -16.09
N PHE A 21 -32.81 50.19 -16.01
CA PHE A 21 -33.48 49.01 -16.57
C PHE A 21 -33.29 48.86 -18.07
N GLU A 22 -33.44 49.95 -18.85
CA GLU A 22 -33.30 49.86 -20.31
C GLU A 22 -31.86 49.57 -20.74
N SER A 23 -30.86 50.12 -20.05
CA SER A 23 -29.43 49.90 -20.35
C SER A 23 -28.98 48.46 -20.11
N PHE A 24 -29.62 47.74 -19.18
CA PHE A 24 -29.27 46.37 -18.78
C PHE A 24 -30.42 45.38 -18.97
N LYS A 25 -31.36 45.69 -19.86
CA LYS A 25 -32.61 44.95 -20.01
C LYS A 25 -32.39 43.47 -20.31
N GLU A 26 -31.49 43.16 -21.23
CA GLU A 26 -31.19 41.79 -21.64
C GLU A 26 -30.51 40.97 -20.52
N GLU A 27 -29.64 41.61 -19.73
CA GLU A 27 -28.95 41.00 -18.59
C GLU A 27 -29.92 40.74 -17.44
N ILE A 28 -30.78 41.72 -17.11
CA ILE A 28 -31.79 41.60 -16.06
C ILE A 28 -32.82 40.52 -16.42
N GLU A 29 -33.27 40.51 -17.67
CA GLU A 29 -34.14 39.46 -18.22
C GLU A 29 -33.47 38.09 -18.10
N TYR A 30 -32.20 37.97 -18.50
CA TYR A 30 -31.46 36.72 -18.40
C TYR A 30 -31.30 36.23 -16.95
N ILE A 31 -31.02 37.12 -16.00
CA ILE A 31 -30.96 36.79 -14.57
C ILE A 31 -32.30 36.20 -14.11
N CYS A 32 -33.41 36.85 -14.47
CA CYS A 32 -34.76 36.39 -14.16
C CYS A 32 -35.05 34.99 -14.74
N ILE A 33 -34.80 34.79 -16.04
CA ILE A 33 -35.00 33.51 -16.73
C ILE A 33 -34.17 32.41 -16.06
N ARG A 34 -32.86 32.66 -15.88
CA ARG A 34 -31.94 31.67 -15.32
C ARG A 34 -32.38 31.23 -13.93
N HIS A 35 -32.78 32.18 -13.09
CA HIS A 35 -33.25 31.86 -11.75
C HIS A 35 -34.49 30.96 -11.82
N ILE A 36 -35.48 31.28 -12.64
CA ILE A 36 -36.70 30.46 -12.79
C ILE A 36 -36.39 29.06 -13.33
N LEU A 37 -35.55 28.95 -14.37
CA LEU A 37 -35.20 27.66 -14.98
C LEU A 37 -34.48 26.70 -14.00
N VAL A 38 -33.65 27.22 -13.10
CA VAL A 38 -33.02 26.42 -12.04
C VAL A 38 -34.07 25.82 -11.10
N ARG A 39 -35.12 26.59 -10.74
CA ARG A 39 -36.20 26.08 -9.87
C ARG A 39 -37.01 25.02 -10.61
N PHE A 40 -37.29 25.20 -11.90
CA PHE A 40 -37.91 24.16 -12.71
C PHE A 40 -37.05 22.89 -12.76
N ASP A 41 -35.74 23.00 -12.95
CA ASP A 41 -34.87 21.82 -12.98
C ASP A 41 -34.88 21.04 -11.65
N VAL A 42 -34.91 21.75 -10.52
CA VAL A 42 -35.08 21.15 -9.19
C VAL A 42 -36.48 20.55 -9.03
N MET A 43 -37.53 21.24 -9.47
CA MET A 43 -38.92 20.78 -9.36
C MET A 43 -39.24 19.57 -10.23
N PHE A 44 -38.59 19.42 -11.39
CA PHE A 44 -38.76 18.24 -12.24
C PHE A 44 -37.73 17.14 -11.91
N ASN A 45 -36.61 17.50 -11.25
CA ASN A 45 -35.51 16.65 -10.77
C ASN A 45 -35.25 15.42 -11.65
N PHE A 46 -34.94 15.66 -12.93
CA PHE A 46 -34.54 14.60 -13.86
C PHE A 46 -33.16 14.05 -13.45
N LYS A 47 -33.09 13.02 -12.59
CA LYS A 47 -31.81 12.36 -12.27
C LYS A 47 -31.42 11.35 -13.36
N GLY A 48 -30.30 11.63 -14.03
CA GLY A 48 -29.60 10.70 -14.91
C GLY A 48 -30.10 10.65 -16.37
N LYS A 49 -29.35 9.95 -17.23
CA LYS A 49 -29.53 9.84 -18.71
C LYS A 49 -30.91 9.37 -19.21
N ASN A 50 -31.87 9.13 -18.31
CA ASN A 50 -33.18 8.55 -18.59
C ASN A 50 -34.38 9.39 -18.08
N ASN A 51 -34.18 10.63 -17.61
CA ASN A 51 -35.26 11.60 -17.32
C ASN A 51 -36.47 11.01 -16.54
N ALA A 52 -36.23 10.28 -15.45
CA ALA A 52 -37.29 9.80 -14.56
C ALA A 52 -37.32 10.66 -13.28
N LEU A 53 -38.52 10.95 -12.77
CA LEU A 53 -38.67 11.65 -11.48
C LEU A 53 -38.09 10.82 -10.33
N SER A 54 -37.41 11.51 -9.42
CA SER A 54 -36.96 11.00 -8.13
C SER A 54 -38.16 10.76 -7.19
N GLU A 55 -38.08 9.71 -6.35
CA GLU A 55 -39.07 9.44 -5.29
C GLU A 55 -39.20 10.61 -4.31
N ASN A 56 -38.10 11.32 -4.07
CA ASN A 56 -38.03 12.45 -3.14
C ASN A 56 -38.68 13.73 -3.68
N ASN A 57 -39.27 13.70 -4.88
CA ASN A 57 -39.82 14.87 -5.55
C ASN A 57 -41.33 14.75 -5.79
N ARG A 58 -42.02 13.91 -5.00
CA ARG A 58 -43.48 13.80 -4.96
C ARG A 58 -44.07 14.65 -3.85
N GLY A 59 -45.30 15.11 -4.07
CA GLY A 59 -46.08 15.84 -3.07
C GLY A 59 -46.32 17.30 -3.44
N ASN A 60 -47.34 17.87 -2.77
CA ASN A 60 -47.81 19.24 -2.91
C ASN A 60 -48.02 19.70 -4.37
N LEU A 61 -48.85 18.95 -5.10
CA LEU A 61 -49.30 19.32 -6.45
C LEU A 61 -49.82 20.77 -6.51
N PRO A 62 -50.64 21.27 -5.56
CA PRO A 62 -51.09 22.65 -5.57
C PRO A 62 -49.93 23.66 -5.55
N LEU A 63 -48.90 23.43 -4.75
CA LEU A 63 -47.73 24.31 -4.70
C LEU A 63 -46.91 24.26 -5.99
N LYS A 64 -46.79 23.09 -6.63
CA LYS A 64 -46.05 22.96 -7.90
C LYS A 64 -46.79 23.65 -9.04
N GLU A 65 -48.11 23.50 -9.10
CA GLU A 65 -48.95 24.24 -10.06
C GLU A 65 -48.82 25.74 -9.83
N LYS A 66 -48.99 26.19 -8.57
CA LYS A 66 -48.82 27.60 -8.20
C LYS A 66 -47.43 28.15 -8.51
N MET A 67 -46.37 27.36 -8.34
CA MET A 67 -45.00 27.77 -8.69
C MET A 67 -44.83 27.94 -10.21
N ILE A 68 -45.37 27.01 -11.01
CA ILE A 68 -45.35 27.10 -12.46
C ILE A 68 -46.12 28.34 -12.91
N ASP A 69 -47.32 28.53 -12.36
CA ASP A 69 -48.18 29.67 -12.71
C ASP A 69 -47.49 30.99 -12.38
N VAL A 70 -47.09 31.20 -11.12
CA VAL A 70 -46.49 32.46 -10.67
C VAL A 70 -45.19 32.79 -11.41
N CYS A 71 -44.33 31.79 -11.69
CA CYS A 71 -43.09 32.04 -12.42
C CYS A 71 -43.31 32.33 -13.91
N MET A 72 -44.23 31.60 -14.56
CA MET A 72 -44.52 31.82 -15.98
C MET A 72 -45.27 33.13 -16.20
N ASP A 73 -46.23 33.46 -15.32
CA ASP A 73 -46.98 34.71 -15.40
C ASP A 73 -46.07 35.92 -15.18
N PHE A 74 -45.08 35.82 -14.29
CA PHE A 74 -44.04 36.85 -14.14
C PHE A 74 -43.20 37.02 -15.41
N LEU A 75 -42.71 35.93 -16.01
CA LEU A 75 -41.91 36.02 -17.24
C LEU A 75 -42.74 36.57 -18.40
N GLU A 76 -43.96 36.08 -18.59
CA GLU A 76 -44.83 36.53 -19.68
C GLU A 76 -45.32 37.97 -19.49
N GLY A 77 -45.44 38.43 -18.24
CA GLY A 77 -45.83 39.80 -17.91
C GLY A 77 -44.70 40.82 -18.03
N GLU A 78 -43.52 40.54 -17.46
CA GLU A 78 -42.38 41.49 -17.47
C GLU A 78 -41.51 41.37 -18.72
N PHE A 79 -41.47 40.18 -19.34
CA PHE A 79 -40.54 39.83 -20.42
C PHE A 79 -41.22 38.94 -21.48
N PRO A 80 -42.19 39.45 -22.26
CA PRO A 80 -42.97 38.62 -23.20
C PRO A 80 -42.10 37.84 -24.20
N ASP A 81 -40.98 38.43 -24.62
CA ASP A 81 -40.04 37.89 -25.60
C ASP A 81 -38.83 37.17 -24.99
N TRP A 82 -38.89 36.78 -23.71
CA TRP A 82 -37.79 36.14 -22.96
C TRP A 82 -37.16 34.91 -23.62
N ARG A 83 -37.89 34.28 -24.54
CA ARG A 83 -37.47 33.12 -25.32
C ARG A 83 -36.38 33.47 -26.34
N GLU A 84 -36.36 34.72 -26.80
CA GLU A 84 -35.40 35.23 -27.77
C GLU A 84 -34.13 35.81 -27.13
N ASN A 85 -34.08 35.91 -25.80
CA ASN A 85 -32.93 36.43 -25.07
C ASN A 85 -31.62 35.74 -25.50
N ARG A 86 -30.64 36.53 -25.97
CA ARG A 86 -29.40 36.03 -26.57
C ARG A 86 -28.57 35.20 -25.59
N TYR A 87 -28.54 35.57 -24.31
CA TYR A 87 -27.74 34.88 -23.30
C TYR A 87 -28.26 33.46 -23.06
N LEU A 88 -29.56 33.21 -23.23
CA LEU A 88 -30.16 31.88 -23.12
C LEU A 88 -29.57 30.89 -24.13
N LYS A 89 -29.28 31.35 -25.36
CA LYS A 89 -28.69 30.54 -26.44
C LYS A 89 -27.22 30.20 -26.20
N TYR A 90 -26.42 31.12 -25.65
CA TYR A 90 -24.97 30.91 -25.48
C TYR A 90 -24.57 30.32 -24.13
N SER A 91 -25.20 30.75 -23.03
CA SER A 91 -24.75 30.42 -21.67
C SER A 91 -25.47 29.22 -21.02
N SER A 92 -26.58 28.75 -21.60
CA SER A 92 -27.34 27.64 -21.03
C SER A 92 -26.60 26.31 -21.11
N SER A 93 -26.70 25.50 -20.05
CA SER A 93 -26.17 24.13 -20.06
C SER A 93 -26.81 23.28 -21.17
N ALA A 94 -26.10 22.26 -21.67
CA ALA A 94 -26.64 21.31 -22.65
C ALA A 94 -27.94 20.62 -22.19
N LYS A 95 -28.09 20.43 -20.86
CA LYS A 95 -29.32 19.91 -20.26
C LYS A 95 -30.47 20.91 -20.38
N THR A 96 -30.22 22.17 -20.04
CA THR A 96 -31.20 23.27 -20.13
C THR A 96 -31.64 23.46 -21.57
N LYS A 97 -30.71 23.55 -22.53
CA LYS A 97 -31.00 23.67 -23.97
C LYS A 97 -31.92 22.55 -24.47
N ARG A 98 -31.68 21.31 -24.04
CA ARG A 98 -32.51 20.14 -24.40
C ARG A 98 -33.92 20.18 -23.78
N LEU A 99 -34.07 20.80 -22.60
CA LEU A 99 -35.34 20.88 -21.88
C LEU A 99 -36.09 22.19 -22.13
N LEU A 100 -35.46 23.17 -22.78
CA LEU A 100 -36.05 24.48 -23.05
C LEU A 100 -37.40 24.39 -23.79
N PRO A 101 -37.58 23.55 -24.83
CA PRO A 101 -38.88 23.39 -25.50
C PRO A 101 -40.01 22.83 -24.61
N PHE A 102 -39.64 22.24 -23.47
CA PHE A 102 -40.57 21.80 -22.44
C PHE A 102 -40.90 22.93 -21.45
N TYR A 103 -39.92 23.75 -21.08
CA TYR A 103 -40.10 24.88 -20.16
C TYR A 103 -40.81 26.09 -20.78
N GLU A 104 -40.73 26.27 -22.10
CA GLU A 104 -41.42 27.35 -22.83
C GLU A 104 -42.95 27.29 -22.73
N SER A 105 -43.52 26.13 -22.38
CA SER A 105 -44.97 25.91 -22.35
C SER A 105 -45.46 25.57 -20.95
N LYS A 106 -46.10 26.57 -20.32
CA LYS A 106 -46.85 26.44 -19.05
C LYS A 106 -47.76 25.21 -19.07
N GLN A 107 -48.53 25.00 -20.14
CA GLN A 107 -49.43 23.85 -20.28
C GLN A 107 -48.72 22.49 -20.32
N LYS A 108 -47.56 22.37 -21.01
CA LYS A 108 -46.78 21.12 -21.04
C LYS A 108 -46.27 20.78 -19.65
N MET A 109 -45.78 21.79 -18.92
CA MET A 109 -45.30 21.65 -17.55
C MET A 109 -46.41 21.19 -16.59
N LEU A 110 -47.57 21.86 -16.61
CA LEU A 110 -48.73 21.50 -15.78
C LEU A 110 -49.22 20.07 -16.09
N LYS A 111 -49.38 19.70 -17.37
CA LYS A 111 -49.76 18.34 -17.77
C LYS A 111 -48.75 17.29 -17.27
N PHE A 112 -47.46 17.61 -17.31
CA PHE A 112 -46.41 16.71 -16.84
C PHE A 112 -46.47 16.50 -15.33
N VAL A 113 -46.55 17.57 -14.52
CA VAL A 113 -46.60 17.43 -13.05
C VAL A 113 -47.85 16.66 -12.62
N ARG A 114 -49.02 16.98 -13.18
CA ARG A 114 -50.28 16.25 -12.92
C ARG A 114 -50.16 14.76 -13.21
N ARG A 115 -49.57 14.41 -14.36
CA ARG A 115 -49.39 13.02 -14.77
C ARG A 115 -48.34 12.29 -13.93
N ALA A 116 -47.25 12.97 -13.58
CA ALA A 116 -46.17 12.44 -12.76
C ALA A 116 -46.64 12.08 -11.35
N GLU A 117 -47.50 12.90 -10.74
CA GLU A 117 -48.09 12.62 -9.43
C GLU A 117 -49.06 11.43 -9.49
N LYS A 118 -49.90 11.35 -10.53
CA LYS A 118 -50.90 10.27 -10.69
C LYS A 118 -50.31 8.89 -11.08
N THR A 119 -49.09 8.81 -11.60
CA THR A 119 -48.53 7.54 -12.12
C THR A 119 -47.85 6.71 -11.02
N PRO A 120 -48.21 5.46 -10.70
CA PRO A 120 -47.53 4.67 -9.66
C PRO A 120 -46.00 4.53 -9.86
N LEU A 121 -45.23 4.66 -8.77
CA LEU A 121 -43.75 4.66 -8.78
C LEU A 121 -43.14 3.39 -9.39
N TRP A 122 -43.75 2.23 -9.16
CA TRP A 122 -43.27 0.96 -9.70
C TRP A 122 -43.34 0.92 -11.24
N MET A 123 -44.33 1.57 -11.86
CA MET A 123 -44.44 1.67 -13.32
C MET A 123 -43.36 2.57 -13.91
N LEU A 124 -43.09 3.71 -13.28
CA LEU A 124 -42.01 4.62 -13.69
C LEU A 124 -40.64 3.93 -13.58
N LYS A 125 -40.39 3.23 -12.47
CA LYS A 125 -39.17 2.42 -12.25
C LYS A 125 -39.04 1.30 -13.29
N LYS A 126 -40.12 0.58 -13.63
CA LYS A 126 -40.13 -0.49 -14.63
C LYS A 126 -39.83 0.05 -16.04
N ARG A 127 -40.47 1.16 -16.44
CA ARG A 127 -40.21 1.85 -17.73
C ARG A 127 -38.76 2.34 -17.83
N ALA A 128 -38.25 2.99 -16.80
CA ALA A 128 -36.86 3.46 -16.76
C ALA A 128 -35.85 2.30 -16.90
N ARG A 129 -36.10 1.17 -16.19
CA ARG A 129 -35.27 -0.05 -16.31
C ARG A 129 -35.32 -0.65 -17.72
N LEU A 130 -36.48 -0.68 -18.37
CA LEU A 130 -36.64 -1.20 -19.74
C LEU A 130 -35.91 -0.33 -20.77
N ILE A 131 -36.04 0.99 -20.67
CA ILE A 131 -35.34 1.95 -21.55
C ILE A 131 -33.82 1.82 -21.36
N ALA A 132 -33.36 1.77 -20.11
CA ALA A 132 -31.94 1.58 -19.80
C ALA A 132 -31.41 0.25 -20.35
N LYS A 133 -32.19 -0.84 -20.20
CA LYS A 133 -31.84 -2.17 -20.74
C LYS A 133 -31.76 -2.13 -22.27
N ARG A 134 -32.76 -1.59 -22.95
CA ARG A 134 -32.76 -1.45 -24.44
C ARG A 134 -31.57 -0.62 -24.94
N LYS A 135 -31.29 0.54 -24.33
CA LYS A 135 -30.15 1.38 -24.71
C LYS A 135 -28.82 0.66 -24.48
N ARG A 136 -28.64 -0.01 -23.33
CA ARG A 136 -27.42 -0.80 -23.04
C ARG A 136 -27.24 -1.92 -24.05
N THR A 137 -28.31 -2.63 -24.40
CA THR A 137 -28.28 -3.68 -25.42
C THR A 137 -27.93 -3.12 -26.78
N LYS A 138 -28.60 -2.04 -27.23
CA LYS A 138 -28.31 -1.39 -28.52
C LYS A 138 -26.87 -0.88 -28.60
N ARG A 139 -26.33 -0.30 -27.52
CA ARG A 139 -24.93 0.13 -27.43
C ARG A 139 -23.97 -1.05 -27.54
N LYS A 140 -24.20 -2.12 -26.78
CA LYS A 140 -23.39 -3.36 -26.86
C LYS A 140 -23.41 -3.98 -28.25
N TRP A 141 -24.54 -3.93 -28.95
CA TRP A 141 -24.64 -4.42 -30.32
C TRP A 141 -23.92 -3.51 -31.32
N LYS A 142 -24.06 -2.18 -31.17
CA LYS A 142 -23.29 -1.22 -31.99
C LYS A 142 -21.77 -1.39 -31.80
N GLU A 143 -21.33 -1.53 -30.55
CA GLU A 143 -19.92 -1.79 -30.19
C GLU A 143 -19.43 -3.15 -30.73
N PHE A 144 -20.29 -4.19 -30.72
CA PHE A 144 -19.95 -5.51 -31.27
C PHE A 144 -19.75 -5.48 -32.78
N TRP A 145 -20.69 -4.87 -33.51
CA TRP A 145 -20.65 -4.80 -34.98
C TRP A 145 -19.52 -3.91 -35.51
N ALA A 146 -19.05 -2.94 -34.71
CA ALA A 146 -17.95 -2.06 -35.08
C ALA A 146 -16.54 -2.67 -34.89
N ARG A 147 -16.39 -3.86 -34.28
CA ARG A 147 -15.07 -4.45 -33.99
C ARG A 147 -14.64 -5.51 -35.00
N LYS A 148 -13.34 -5.47 -35.36
CA LYS A 148 -12.67 -6.45 -36.24
C LYS A 148 -12.67 -7.86 -35.66
N HIS A 149 -12.30 -8.02 -34.38
CA HIS A 149 -12.23 -9.32 -33.69
C HIS A 149 -13.50 -9.60 -32.85
N LYS A 150 -14.57 -10.05 -33.53
CA LYS A 150 -15.88 -10.34 -32.91
C LYS A 150 -15.79 -11.38 -31.78
N TRP A 151 -14.97 -12.42 -31.96
CA TRP A 151 -14.83 -13.51 -30.98
C TRP A 151 -14.24 -13.02 -29.65
N GLN A 152 -13.19 -12.19 -29.71
CA GLN A 152 -12.58 -11.56 -28.52
C GLN A 152 -13.57 -10.64 -27.80
N TYR A 153 -14.45 -9.94 -28.53
CA TYR A 153 -15.51 -9.14 -27.91
C TYR A 153 -16.52 -10.01 -27.17
N ILE A 154 -16.95 -11.14 -27.77
CA ILE A 154 -17.89 -12.09 -27.16
C ILE A 154 -17.28 -12.68 -25.88
N THR A 155 -16.05 -13.18 -25.94
CA THR A 155 -15.37 -13.74 -24.76
C THR A 155 -15.13 -12.69 -23.68
N THR A 156 -14.94 -11.42 -24.03
CA THR A 156 -14.73 -10.33 -23.06
C THR A 156 -16.03 -9.81 -22.43
N HIS A 157 -17.15 -9.77 -23.18
CA HIS A 157 -18.39 -9.09 -22.75
C HIS A 157 -19.50 -10.02 -22.27
N TRP A 158 -19.45 -11.30 -22.62
CA TRP A 158 -20.46 -12.29 -22.22
C TRP A 158 -19.88 -13.27 -21.19
N SER A 159 -20.48 -13.31 -20.01
CA SER A 159 -19.93 -14.02 -18.84
C SER A 159 -19.78 -15.53 -19.00
N PHE A 160 -20.49 -16.16 -19.93
CA PHE A 160 -20.33 -17.59 -20.23
C PHE A 160 -19.07 -17.84 -21.07
N PHE A 161 -18.87 -17.05 -22.14
CA PHE A 161 -17.72 -17.20 -23.02
C PHE A 161 -16.39 -16.76 -22.39
N LYS A 162 -16.43 -16.01 -21.28
CA LYS A 162 -15.27 -15.76 -20.41
C LYS A 162 -14.59 -17.04 -19.90
N ILE A 163 -15.27 -18.19 -19.90
CA ILE A 163 -14.71 -19.47 -19.46
C ILE A 163 -13.69 -20.00 -20.48
N PHE A 164 -13.87 -19.70 -21.77
CA PHE A 164 -12.96 -20.12 -22.84
C PHE A 164 -11.75 -19.20 -23.00
N ASN A 165 -11.76 -18.02 -22.37
CA ASN A 165 -10.57 -17.20 -22.30
C ASN A 165 -9.55 -17.93 -21.41
N ARG A 166 -8.32 -18.09 -21.89
CA ARG A 166 -7.20 -18.69 -21.15
C ARG A 166 -6.28 -17.56 -20.68
N PRO A 167 -6.61 -16.88 -19.57
CA PRO A 167 -5.68 -15.94 -18.98
C PRO A 167 -4.43 -16.68 -18.46
N ARG A 168 -3.36 -15.93 -18.23
CA ARG A 168 -2.02 -16.47 -17.93
C ARG A 168 -2.00 -17.44 -16.74
N ASP A 169 -2.74 -17.14 -15.69
CA ASP A 169 -2.94 -18.00 -14.51
C ASP A 169 -3.48 -19.39 -14.88
N VAL A 170 -4.39 -19.47 -15.84
CA VAL A 170 -4.94 -20.75 -16.34
C VAL A 170 -3.90 -21.53 -17.14
N GLU A 171 -3.10 -20.83 -17.95
CA GLU A 171 -2.03 -21.46 -18.74
C GLU A 171 -0.91 -21.97 -17.85
N TYR A 172 -0.44 -21.15 -16.91
CA TYR A 172 0.53 -21.54 -15.89
C TYR A 172 0.04 -22.76 -15.10
N THR A 173 -1.21 -22.75 -14.61
CA THR A 173 -1.77 -23.88 -13.85
C THR A 173 -1.76 -25.18 -14.67
N LYS A 174 -1.99 -25.10 -15.99
CA LYS A 174 -1.87 -26.25 -16.88
C LYS A 174 -0.43 -26.77 -16.91
N TYR A 175 0.58 -25.90 -16.98
CA TYR A 175 1.99 -26.28 -17.00
C TYR A 175 2.43 -26.86 -15.66
N TYR A 176 2.14 -26.18 -14.55
CA TYR A 176 2.39 -26.66 -13.18
C TYR A 176 1.91 -28.10 -12.96
N LEU A 177 0.68 -28.42 -13.42
CA LEU A 177 0.07 -29.74 -13.24
C LEU A 177 0.62 -30.83 -14.17
N LYS A 178 1.20 -30.48 -15.33
CA LYS A 178 1.51 -31.46 -16.40
C LYS A 178 2.99 -31.63 -16.69
N LEU A 179 3.78 -30.59 -16.52
CA LEU A 179 5.17 -30.57 -16.94
C LEU A 179 6.09 -31.02 -15.80
N PRO A 180 7.07 -31.90 -16.04
CA PRO A 180 8.06 -32.30 -15.03
C PRO A 180 9.09 -31.19 -14.79
N ILE A 181 9.80 -31.28 -13.66
CA ILE A 181 10.97 -30.42 -13.39
C ILE A 181 12.08 -30.72 -14.38
N LEU A 182 12.71 -29.66 -14.91
CA LEU A 182 13.89 -29.69 -15.76
C LEU A 182 15.13 -29.48 -14.88
N LYS A 183 15.94 -30.53 -14.78
CA LYS A 183 17.18 -30.52 -14.00
C LYS A 183 18.18 -29.48 -14.51
N ASN A 184 18.96 -28.92 -13.60
CA ASN A 184 19.99 -27.91 -13.85
C ASN A 184 19.46 -26.67 -14.62
N THR A 185 18.16 -26.40 -14.57
CA THR A 185 17.56 -25.24 -15.22
C THR A 185 17.34 -24.15 -14.20
N VAL A 186 17.87 -22.96 -14.46
CA VAL A 186 17.86 -21.81 -13.55
C VAL A 186 17.07 -20.67 -14.17
N LEU A 187 16.11 -20.13 -13.43
CA LEU A 187 15.35 -18.94 -13.81
C LEU A 187 15.64 -17.80 -12.83
N PHE A 188 16.36 -16.79 -13.30
CA PHE A 188 16.54 -15.52 -12.57
C PHE A 188 15.41 -14.57 -12.94
N GLU A 189 14.63 -14.04 -11.99
CA GLU A 189 13.62 -12.99 -12.24
C GLU A 189 13.96 -11.72 -11.45
N SER A 190 14.58 -10.75 -12.12
CA SER A 190 14.95 -9.44 -11.58
C SER A 190 13.86 -8.42 -11.87
N LYS A 191 13.30 -7.78 -10.82
CA LYS A 191 12.27 -6.71 -10.89
C LYS A 191 11.19 -6.92 -11.96
N HIS A 192 10.66 -8.13 -12.09
CA HIS A 192 9.64 -8.50 -13.08
C HIS A 192 10.07 -8.26 -14.55
N GLY A 193 11.35 -8.48 -14.84
CA GLY A 193 11.93 -8.34 -16.18
C GLY A 193 12.15 -6.89 -16.62
N GLN A 194 12.16 -5.94 -15.69
CA GLN A 194 12.37 -4.51 -15.97
C GLN A 194 13.83 -4.08 -15.87
N ASP A 195 14.70 -4.90 -15.29
CA ASP A 195 16.15 -4.69 -15.28
C ASP A 195 16.92 -5.98 -14.97
N VAL A 196 18.24 -5.91 -15.10
CA VAL A 196 19.18 -6.91 -14.57
C VAL A 196 20.35 -6.17 -13.93
N ALA A 197 20.38 -6.12 -12.60
CA ALA A 197 21.40 -5.41 -11.85
C ALA A 197 21.61 -6.02 -10.46
N GLY A 198 22.63 -5.55 -9.75
CA GLY A 198 22.87 -5.92 -8.36
C GLY A 198 22.97 -7.42 -8.16
N ASN A 199 22.26 -7.97 -7.16
CA ASN A 199 22.45 -9.36 -6.73
C ASN A 199 22.30 -10.37 -7.88
N MET A 200 21.31 -10.18 -8.74
CA MET A 200 21.04 -11.08 -9.86
C MET A 200 22.19 -11.07 -10.87
N PHE A 201 22.70 -9.88 -11.21
CA PHE A 201 23.82 -9.73 -12.13
C PHE A 201 25.09 -10.42 -11.61
N TYR A 202 25.51 -10.14 -10.37
CA TYR A 202 26.74 -10.72 -9.82
C TYR A 202 26.63 -12.22 -9.56
N MET A 203 25.44 -12.73 -9.26
CA MET A 203 25.23 -14.18 -9.18
C MET A 203 25.37 -14.85 -10.55
N MET A 204 24.76 -14.30 -11.61
CA MET A 204 24.96 -14.81 -12.97
C MET A 204 26.42 -14.72 -13.41
N LYS A 205 27.08 -13.58 -13.15
CA LYS A 205 28.52 -13.39 -13.42
C LYS A 205 29.36 -14.42 -12.68
N ALA A 206 29.06 -14.73 -11.41
CA ALA A 206 29.79 -15.74 -10.64
C ALA A 206 29.57 -17.18 -11.12
N MET A 207 28.42 -17.48 -11.74
CA MET A 207 28.16 -18.79 -12.35
C MET A 207 28.86 -18.98 -13.70
N ASP A 208 29.05 -17.89 -14.45
CA ASP A 208 29.62 -17.93 -15.81
C ASP A 208 31.14 -17.64 -15.83
N ALA A 209 31.63 -16.74 -14.97
CA ALA A 209 33.03 -16.36 -14.91
C ALA A 209 33.89 -17.44 -14.20
N ALA A 210 34.93 -17.92 -14.89
CA ALA A 210 36.03 -18.77 -14.41
C ALA A 210 35.68 -20.12 -13.74
N ARG A 211 34.42 -20.40 -13.40
CA ARG A 211 33.96 -21.64 -12.73
C ARG A 211 33.09 -22.55 -13.60
N LEU A 212 33.22 -22.40 -14.91
CA LEU A 212 32.50 -23.18 -15.93
C LEU A 212 32.50 -24.69 -15.67
N LYS A 213 33.54 -25.29 -15.06
CA LYS A 213 33.54 -26.74 -14.78
C LYS A 213 32.46 -27.17 -13.78
N GLU A 214 32.14 -26.34 -12.79
CA GLU A 214 31.16 -26.67 -11.74
C GLU A 214 29.73 -26.34 -12.17
N TYR A 215 29.58 -25.34 -13.04
CA TYR A 215 28.28 -24.83 -13.51
C TYR A 215 27.97 -25.17 -14.98
N ALA A 216 28.82 -25.94 -15.68
CA ALA A 216 28.69 -26.24 -17.12
C ALA A 216 27.34 -26.82 -17.51
N ASP A 217 26.76 -27.66 -16.64
CA ASP A 217 25.51 -28.34 -16.92
C ASP A 217 24.27 -27.47 -16.64
N PHE A 218 24.44 -26.27 -16.08
CA PHE A 218 23.35 -25.35 -15.79
C PHE A 218 22.94 -24.52 -17.00
N LYS A 219 21.63 -24.45 -17.23
CA LYS A 219 21.02 -23.60 -18.25
C LYS A 219 20.37 -22.41 -17.58
N ILE A 220 20.93 -21.24 -17.80
CA ILE A 220 20.52 -20.00 -17.15
C ILE A 220 19.54 -19.25 -18.06
N TYR A 221 18.39 -18.89 -17.51
CA TYR A 221 17.34 -18.12 -18.17
C TYR A 221 17.04 -16.82 -17.41
N ILE A 222 16.88 -15.73 -18.15
CA ILE A 222 16.50 -14.40 -17.61
C ILE A 222 15.30 -13.86 -18.43
N PRO A 223 14.11 -13.69 -17.83
CA PRO A 223 12.98 -13.10 -18.47
C PRO A 223 13.06 -11.57 -18.44
N LEU A 224 12.97 -10.94 -19.60
CA LEU A 224 13.00 -9.49 -19.78
C LEU A 224 11.74 -9.00 -20.51
N SER A 225 11.44 -7.72 -20.34
CA SER A 225 10.37 -7.05 -21.08
C SER A 225 10.61 -7.14 -22.60
N ASP A 226 9.53 -7.17 -23.39
CA ASP A 226 9.59 -7.11 -24.87
C ASP A 226 9.65 -5.68 -25.42
N ALA A 227 10.02 -4.70 -24.59
CA ALA A 227 10.18 -3.33 -25.04
C ALA A 227 11.26 -3.25 -26.13
N ASP A 228 10.99 -2.46 -27.17
CA ASP A 228 11.85 -2.35 -28.35
C ASP A 228 13.31 -2.05 -27.95
N GLY A 229 14.25 -2.87 -28.43
CA GLY A 229 15.69 -2.76 -28.16
C GLY A 229 16.15 -3.21 -26.76
N PHE A 230 15.24 -3.50 -25.83
CA PHE A 230 15.58 -3.79 -24.43
C PHE A 230 16.35 -5.12 -24.27
N GLN A 231 15.89 -6.18 -24.95
CA GLN A 231 16.56 -7.49 -24.89
C GLN A 231 17.91 -7.48 -25.61
N GLU A 232 18.01 -6.77 -26.73
CA GLU A 232 19.27 -6.61 -27.48
C GLU A 232 20.32 -5.85 -26.66
N HIS A 233 19.90 -4.81 -25.95
CA HIS A 233 20.76 -4.11 -25.00
C HIS A 233 21.36 -5.06 -23.96
N TYR A 234 20.54 -5.90 -23.30
CA TYR A 234 21.04 -6.85 -22.31
C TYR A 234 21.87 -7.98 -22.92
N ASP A 235 21.54 -8.47 -24.12
CA ASP A 235 22.36 -9.46 -24.84
C ASP A 235 23.78 -8.93 -25.08
N ASN A 236 23.89 -7.68 -25.53
CA ASN A 236 25.18 -7.00 -25.70
C ASN A 236 25.88 -6.77 -24.36
N TRP A 237 25.12 -6.38 -23.32
CA TRP A 237 25.63 -6.18 -21.96
C TRP A 237 26.22 -7.46 -21.36
N PHE A 238 25.56 -8.60 -21.52
CA PHE A 238 26.08 -9.88 -21.02
C PHE A 238 27.37 -10.24 -21.74
N LYS A 239 27.42 -10.10 -23.07
CA LYS A 239 28.63 -10.37 -23.87
C LYS A 239 29.80 -9.47 -23.47
N SER A 240 29.58 -8.17 -23.28
CA SER A 240 30.63 -7.24 -22.85
C SER A 240 31.18 -7.55 -21.46
N ASN A 241 30.36 -8.16 -20.60
CA ASN A 241 30.76 -8.60 -19.26
C ASN A 241 31.25 -10.06 -19.22
N GLY A 242 31.57 -10.66 -20.37
CA GLY A 242 32.11 -12.01 -20.47
C GLY A 242 31.11 -13.13 -20.17
N MET A 243 29.81 -12.81 -20.06
CA MET A 243 28.76 -13.78 -19.83
C MET A 243 28.20 -14.30 -21.16
N LYS A 244 28.32 -15.61 -21.40
CA LYS A 244 27.99 -16.28 -22.65
C LYS A 244 26.87 -17.33 -22.52
N ASN A 245 26.59 -17.81 -21.31
CA ASN A 245 25.62 -18.90 -21.09
C ASN A 245 24.24 -18.39 -20.59
N ILE A 246 23.84 -17.19 -20.99
CA ILE A 246 22.58 -16.55 -20.55
C ILE A 246 21.55 -16.61 -21.67
N ASN A 247 20.41 -17.25 -21.39
CA ASN A 247 19.28 -17.34 -22.33
C ASN A 247 18.23 -16.28 -21.98
N ILE A 248 18.14 -15.23 -22.79
CA ILE A 248 17.11 -14.20 -22.63
C ILE A 248 15.77 -14.75 -23.15
N ILE A 249 14.72 -14.62 -22.34
CA ILE A 249 13.35 -14.94 -22.72
C ILE A 249 12.45 -13.73 -22.47
N THR A 250 11.25 -13.72 -23.04
CA THR A 250 10.28 -12.66 -22.78
C THR A 250 9.46 -12.96 -21.52
N ILE A 251 9.39 -12.01 -20.59
CA ILE A 251 8.51 -12.07 -19.41
C ILE A 251 7.05 -12.30 -19.82
N ASP A 252 6.29 -13.07 -19.04
CA ASP A 252 4.90 -13.44 -19.32
C ASP A 252 4.65 -14.23 -20.63
N SER A 253 5.69 -14.57 -21.39
CA SER A 253 5.59 -15.43 -22.57
C SER A 253 5.23 -16.87 -22.20
N LYS A 254 4.81 -17.66 -23.20
CA LYS A 254 4.55 -19.09 -23.00
C LYS A 254 5.77 -19.83 -22.45
N GLU A 255 6.96 -19.49 -22.94
CA GLU A 255 8.22 -20.08 -22.50
C GLU A 255 8.52 -19.72 -21.05
N TYR A 256 8.35 -18.45 -20.66
CA TYR A 256 8.45 -18.03 -19.25
C TYR A 256 7.48 -18.80 -18.35
N LEU A 257 6.20 -18.95 -18.75
CA LEU A 257 5.23 -19.70 -17.93
C LEU A 257 5.58 -21.19 -17.83
N MET A 258 6.22 -21.77 -18.85
CA MET A 258 6.72 -23.15 -18.81
C MET A 258 7.93 -23.26 -17.88
N LEU A 259 8.93 -22.39 -18.02
CA LEU A 259 10.13 -22.35 -17.16
C LEU A 259 9.77 -22.07 -15.71
N LEU A 260 8.85 -21.14 -15.44
CA LEU A 260 8.35 -20.88 -14.09
C LEU A 260 7.73 -22.15 -13.44
N ALA A 261 7.16 -23.05 -14.24
CA ALA A 261 6.58 -24.32 -13.76
C ALA A 261 7.55 -25.50 -13.74
N GLN A 262 8.71 -25.40 -14.41
CA GLN A 262 9.62 -26.52 -14.67
C GLN A 262 11.04 -26.30 -14.17
N ALA A 263 11.55 -25.07 -14.07
CA ALA A 263 12.91 -24.81 -13.65
C ALA A 263 13.14 -25.41 -12.27
N GLU A 264 14.30 -26.04 -12.09
CA GLU A 264 14.71 -26.60 -10.81
C GLU A 264 15.12 -25.50 -9.83
N TYR A 265 15.81 -24.45 -10.30
CA TYR A 265 16.24 -23.33 -9.48
C TYR A 265 15.58 -22.03 -9.94
N LEU A 266 15.02 -21.28 -8.99
CA LEU A 266 14.36 -20.00 -9.27
C LEU A 266 14.86 -18.95 -8.29
N LEU A 267 15.19 -17.77 -8.81
CA LEU A 267 15.74 -16.66 -8.04
C LEU A 267 14.90 -15.41 -8.28
N THR A 268 14.63 -14.65 -7.22
CA THR A 268 13.96 -13.35 -7.32
C THR A 268 14.48 -12.37 -6.28
N ASP A 269 14.55 -11.09 -6.65
CA ASP A 269 14.98 -9.97 -5.80
C ASP A 269 13.78 -9.16 -5.27
N THR A 270 12.58 -9.61 -5.64
CA THR A 270 11.30 -8.97 -5.38
C THR A 270 10.27 -10.05 -5.05
N SER A 271 9.49 -10.48 -6.06
CA SER A 271 8.48 -11.52 -5.90
C SER A 271 8.10 -12.13 -7.24
N PHE A 272 7.81 -13.42 -7.28
CA PHE A 272 7.10 -14.05 -8.40
C PHE A 272 5.63 -13.61 -8.45
N PRO A 273 4.97 -13.73 -9.62
CA PRO A 273 3.56 -13.41 -9.79
C PRO A 273 2.62 -14.12 -8.81
N SER A 274 1.45 -13.51 -8.54
CA SER A 274 0.45 -14.02 -7.58
C SER A 274 -0.07 -15.42 -7.90
N TYR A 275 0.05 -15.86 -9.15
CA TYR A 275 -0.37 -17.18 -9.63
C TYR A 275 0.74 -18.24 -9.57
N TYR A 276 2.00 -17.90 -9.28
CA TYR A 276 3.07 -18.89 -9.14
C TYR A 276 2.71 -19.89 -8.05
N ILE A 277 3.07 -21.17 -8.17
CA ILE A 277 2.93 -22.18 -7.13
C ILE A 277 4.22 -22.98 -7.14
N LYS A 278 4.98 -22.94 -6.05
CA LYS A 278 6.19 -23.74 -5.93
C LYS A 278 5.84 -25.22 -6.01
N LYS A 279 6.50 -25.92 -6.91
CA LYS A 279 6.37 -27.37 -7.11
C LYS A 279 7.45 -28.10 -6.32
N GLU A 280 7.11 -29.30 -5.86
CA GLU A 280 8.10 -30.21 -5.25
C GLU A 280 9.28 -30.44 -6.21
N GLY A 281 10.50 -30.34 -5.68
CA GLY A 281 11.74 -30.38 -6.47
C GLY A 281 12.17 -29.05 -7.09
N GLN A 282 11.44 -27.95 -6.86
CA GLN A 282 11.95 -26.60 -7.13
C GLN A 282 12.64 -26.02 -5.89
N HIS A 283 13.74 -25.31 -6.12
CA HIS A 283 14.51 -24.58 -5.14
C HIS A 283 14.39 -23.08 -5.41
N VAL A 284 13.94 -22.31 -4.42
CA VAL A 284 13.69 -20.88 -4.55
C VAL A 284 14.59 -20.08 -3.61
N LEU A 285 15.35 -19.14 -4.16
CA LEU A 285 16.11 -18.14 -3.43
C LEU A 285 15.48 -16.75 -3.63
N ASN A 286 15.09 -16.11 -2.52
CA ASN A 286 14.75 -14.70 -2.53
C ASN A 286 15.92 -13.89 -2.00
N THR A 287 16.55 -13.09 -2.88
CA THR A 287 17.70 -12.26 -2.49
C THR A 287 17.29 -10.95 -1.84
N TRP A 288 16.03 -10.56 -2.01
CA TRP A 288 15.58 -9.18 -1.90
C TRP A 288 16.54 -8.21 -2.62
N HIS A 289 16.47 -6.92 -2.29
CA HIS A 289 17.23 -5.86 -2.96
C HIS A 289 17.91 -4.87 -2.01
N GLY A 290 18.12 -5.22 -0.74
CA GLY A 290 18.95 -4.43 0.18
C GLY A 290 18.47 -4.38 1.62
N THR A 291 19.28 -3.75 2.47
CA THR A 291 18.92 -3.45 3.86
C THR A 291 17.86 -2.35 3.92
N PRO A 292 16.77 -2.56 4.67
CA PRO A 292 15.64 -1.64 4.63
C PRO A 292 15.88 -0.40 5.48
N LEU A 293 15.93 0.78 4.86
CA LEU A 293 15.78 2.04 5.58
C LEU A 293 14.31 2.39 5.83
N LYS A 294 13.50 2.24 4.78
CA LYS A 294 12.07 2.60 4.78
C LYS A 294 11.25 1.48 5.38
N ALA A 295 10.22 1.83 6.15
CA ALA A 295 9.27 0.90 6.73
C ALA A 295 8.59 0.05 5.62
N MET A 296 8.41 -1.24 5.88
CA MET A 296 7.82 -2.21 4.94
C MET A 296 6.85 -3.18 5.64
N GLY A 297 6.15 -4.01 4.87
CA GLY A 297 5.20 -4.97 5.44
C GLY A 297 4.06 -4.31 6.25
N ARG A 298 3.78 -4.87 7.43
CA ARG A 298 2.64 -4.49 8.29
C ARG A 298 2.74 -3.10 8.93
N VAL A 299 3.94 -2.52 9.00
CA VAL A 299 4.17 -1.21 9.65
C VAL A 299 3.90 -0.04 8.72
N VAL A 300 3.76 -0.28 7.40
CA VAL A 300 3.45 0.78 6.44
C VAL A 300 1.98 1.21 6.57
N PRO A 301 1.70 2.44 7.02
CA PRO A 301 0.34 2.87 7.22
C PRO A 301 -0.47 2.83 5.91
N GLN A 302 -1.70 2.34 6.00
CA GLN A 302 -2.65 2.28 4.89
C GLN A 302 -2.25 1.34 3.73
N ARG A 303 -1.22 0.50 3.90
CA ARG A 303 -0.79 -0.51 2.92
C ARG A 303 -0.73 -1.94 3.47
N GLU A 304 -1.23 -2.17 4.69
CA GLU A 304 -1.27 -3.47 5.37
C GLU A 304 -1.89 -4.59 4.51
N TYR A 305 -2.90 -4.29 3.68
CA TYR A 305 -3.53 -5.28 2.81
C TYR A 305 -2.68 -5.70 1.59
N ALA A 306 -1.67 -4.90 1.22
CA ALA A 306 -0.93 -5.05 -0.03
C ALA A 306 0.29 -5.97 0.10
N LEU A 307 0.70 -6.34 1.33
CA LEU A 307 1.88 -7.18 1.58
C LEU A 307 1.70 -8.65 1.14
N GLY A 308 0.48 -9.08 0.83
CA GLY A 308 0.12 -10.49 0.65
C GLY A 308 0.96 -11.27 -0.38
N ASN A 309 1.29 -10.68 -1.53
CA ASN A 309 2.11 -11.38 -2.53
C ASN A 309 3.57 -11.54 -2.07
N VAL A 310 4.11 -10.50 -1.43
CA VAL A 310 5.49 -10.50 -0.94
C VAL A 310 5.64 -11.46 0.25
N GLN A 311 4.70 -11.41 1.21
CA GLN A 311 4.64 -12.36 2.32
C GLN A 311 4.61 -13.80 1.81
N ARG A 312 3.75 -14.09 0.83
CA ARG A 312 3.67 -15.40 0.20
C ARG A 312 5.00 -15.84 -0.41
N ASN A 313 5.68 -14.94 -1.13
CA ASN A 313 6.99 -15.21 -1.71
C ASN A 313 8.02 -15.59 -0.67
N PHE A 314 8.05 -14.89 0.45
CA PHE A 314 8.92 -15.28 1.55
C PHE A 314 8.55 -16.65 2.13
N MET A 315 7.26 -16.91 2.37
CA MET A 315 6.81 -18.17 2.98
C MET A 315 7.21 -19.42 2.18
N PHE A 316 7.13 -19.40 0.84
CA PHE A 316 7.47 -20.59 0.04
C PHE A 316 8.95 -20.69 -0.35
N SER A 317 9.75 -19.63 -0.12
CA SER A 317 11.17 -19.63 -0.49
C SER A 317 11.93 -20.68 0.32
N ASP A 318 12.90 -21.36 -0.31
CA ASP A 318 13.78 -22.29 0.39
C ASP A 318 14.89 -21.54 1.12
N VAL A 319 15.33 -20.42 0.54
CA VAL A 319 16.38 -19.57 1.10
C VAL A 319 15.95 -18.11 1.02
N LEU A 320 16.05 -17.40 2.14
CA LEU A 320 16.00 -15.94 2.21
C LEU A 320 17.41 -15.43 2.50
N LEU A 321 17.91 -14.52 1.69
CA LEU A 321 19.22 -13.91 1.88
C LEU A 321 19.09 -12.54 2.54
N TYR A 322 19.87 -12.30 3.59
CA TYR A 322 19.99 -10.99 4.23
C TYR A 322 21.45 -10.69 4.59
N GLN A 323 21.86 -9.43 4.38
CA GLN A 323 23.21 -8.96 4.72
C GLN A 323 23.48 -8.89 6.22
N ASN A 324 22.44 -8.61 7.02
CA ASN A 324 22.55 -8.40 8.44
C ASN A 324 21.30 -8.83 9.19
N ARG A 325 21.47 -9.01 10.51
CA ARG A 325 20.41 -9.42 11.44
C ARG A 325 19.29 -8.40 11.53
N PHE A 326 19.60 -7.11 11.40
CA PHE A 326 18.60 -6.06 11.38
C PHE A 326 17.60 -6.28 10.23
N SER A 327 18.11 -6.43 9.00
CA SER A 327 17.28 -6.69 7.81
C SER A 327 16.45 -7.96 8.02
N MET A 328 17.10 -9.06 8.43
CA MET A 328 16.43 -10.31 8.73
C MET A 328 15.26 -10.11 9.70
N ASN A 329 15.48 -9.47 10.84
CA ASN A 329 14.44 -9.25 11.85
C ASN A 329 13.31 -8.39 11.30
N SER A 330 13.61 -7.27 10.62
CA SER A 330 12.60 -6.40 10.01
C SER A 330 11.68 -7.16 9.05
N PHE A 331 12.24 -7.98 8.16
CA PHE A 331 11.43 -8.78 7.24
C PHE A 331 10.63 -9.87 7.95
N ILE A 332 11.26 -10.60 8.87
CA ILE A 332 10.62 -11.69 9.58
C ILE A 332 9.44 -11.19 10.45
N ASP A 333 9.61 -10.04 11.09
CA ASP A 333 8.57 -9.41 11.89
C ASP A 333 7.45 -8.81 11.05
N ASP A 334 7.80 -7.95 10.09
CA ASP A 334 6.79 -7.14 9.43
C ASP A 334 6.04 -7.86 8.31
N TYR A 335 6.59 -8.98 7.85
CA TYR A 335 5.87 -9.94 7.01
C TYR A 335 5.33 -11.14 7.79
N MET A 336 5.45 -11.16 9.13
CA MET A 336 4.81 -12.16 10.01
C MET A 336 5.23 -13.60 9.69
N LEU A 337 6.53 -13.80 9.57
CA LEU A 337 7.14 -15.03 9.08
C LEU A 337 7.63 -15.96 10.21
N ARG A 338 7.71 -15.46 11.46
CA ARG A 338 8.35 -16.16 12.60
C ARG A 338 7.94 -17.62 12.78
N HIS A 339 6.66 -17.95 12.59
CA HIS A 339 6.19 -19.32 12.77
C HIS A 339 5.57 -19.94 11.49
N THR A 340 5.71 -19.25 10.36
CA THR A 340 5.17 -19.67 9.05
C THR A 340 6.25 -19.99 8.04
N TYR A 341 7.41 -19.31 8.09
CA TYR A 341 8.55 -19.62 7.26
C TYR A 341 9.22 -20.93 7.69
N LYS A 342 9.50 -21.80 6.72
CA LYS A 342 10.10 -23.13 6.93
C LYS A 342 11.42 -23.34 6.19
N GLY A 343 11.81 -22.39 5.34
CA GLY A 343 13.09 -22.43 4.66
C GLY A 343 14.26 -22.04 5.58
N LYS A 344 15.42 -21.83 4.96
CA LYS A 344 16.65 -21.40 5.62
C LYS A 344 16.84 -19.91 5.42
N ILE A 345 17.42 -19.22 6.40
CA ILE A 345 17.87 -17.84 6.22
C ILE A 345 19.38 -17.88 6.09
N LEU A 346 19.89 -17.35 4.98
CA LEU A 346 21.31 -17.18 4.73
C LEU A 346 21.70 -15.75 5.13
N LEU A 347 22.44 -15.62 6.22
CA LEU A 347 23.09 -14.37 6.60
C LEU A 347 24.48 -14.35 5.98
N SER A 348 24.66 -13.49 4.98
CA SER A 348 25.88 -13.38 4.16
C SER A 348 25.93 -11.99 3.54
N GLY A 349 27.11 -11.49 3.17
CA GLY A 349 27.20 -10.33 2.29
C GLY A 349 26.29 -10.48 1.05
N TYR A 350 25.76 -9.38 0.54
CA TYR A 350 24.98 -9.42 -0.69
C TYR A 350 25.90 -9.66 -1.90
N PRO A 351 25.53 -10.52 -2.87
CA PRO A 351 26.33 -10.80 -4.05
C PRO A 351 26.87 -9.56 -4.77
N ARG A 352 26.07 -8.50 -4.88
CA ARG A 352 26.48 -7.25 -5.53
C ARG A 352 27.60 -6.50 -4.82
N ASN A 353 27.76 -6.71 -3.51
CA ASN A 353 28.77 -6.02 -2.72
C ASN A 353 30.17 -6.62 -2.94
N SER A 354 30.27 -7.76 -3.63
CA SER A 354 31.56 -8.31 -4.08
C SER A 354 32.26 -7.41 -5.11
N ALA A 355 31.53 -6.54 -5.79
CA ALA A 355 32.07 -5.55 -6.73
C ALA A 355 33.13 -4.64 -6.11
N PHE A 356 32.94 -4.27 -4.83
CA PHE A 356 33.83 -3.37 -4.09
C PHE A 356 35.22 -3.96 -3.79
N PHE A 357 35.45 -5.22 -4.14
CA PHE A 357 36.72 -5.92 -3.95
C PHE A 357 37.40 -6.29 -5.28
N ASN A 358 36.89 -5.77 -6.41
CA ASN A 358 37.48 -5.96 -7.73
C ASN A 358 38.37 -4.75 -8.09
N TYR A 359 39.63 -4.79 -7.67
CA TYR A 359 40.58 -3.69 -7.88
C TYR A 359 40.99 -3.52 -9.35
N GLU A 360 41.09 -4.62 -10.10
CA GLU A 360 41.37 -4.54 -11.55
C GLU A 360 40.26 -3.74 -12.25
N ARG A 361 38.99 -4.01 -11.90
CA ARG A 361 37.86 -3.26 -12.47
C ARG A 361 37.79 -1.80 -12.02
N TYR A 362 38.30 -1.50 -10.82
CA TYR A 362 38.45 -0.12 -10.35
C TYR A 362 39.40 0.66 -11.26
N ASP A 363 40.59 0.12 -11.52
CA ASP A 363 41.60 0.76 -12.35
C ASP A 363 41.12 0.90 -13.81
N GLU A 364 40.57 -0.18 -14.38
CA GLU A 364 40.03 -0.19 -15.76
C GLU A 364 39.00 0.93 -15.99
N ILE A 365 38.03 1.10 -15.07
CA ILE A 365 36.97 2.10 -15.24
C ILE A 365 37.55 3.52 -15.15
N ARG A 366 38.52 3.75 -14.25
CA ARG A 366 39.13 5.07 -14.08
C ARG A 366 40.06 5.43 -15.24
N GLU A 367 40.70 4.45 -15.86
CA GLU A 367 41.46 4.63 -17.10
C GLU A 367 40.53 4.88 -18.30
N GLU A 368 39.50 4.05 -18.49
CA GLU A 368 38.53 4.16 -19.60
C GLU A 368 37.78 5.50 -19.61
N LEU A 369 37.52 6.08 -18.44
CA LEU A 369 36.86 7.37 -18.28
C LEU A 369 37.83 8.56 -18.16
N GLU A 370 39.15 8.33 -18.17
CA GLU A 370 40.18 9.37 -18.00
C GLU A 370 40.03 10.17 -16.68
N ILE A 371 39.62 9.49 -15.60
CA ILE A 371 39.40 10.09 -14.26
C ILE A 371 40.38 9.56 -13.21
N SER A 372 41.50 8.99 -13.64
CA SER A 372 42.47 8.35 -12.74
C SER A 372 43.09 9.32 -11.74
N ASP A 373 43.32 10.56 -12.15
CA ASP A 373 43.88 11.66 -11.36
C ASP A 373 42.82 12.52 -10.64
N LYS A 374 41.52 12.20 -10.79
CA LYS A 374 40.41 12.96 -10.21
C LYS A 374 39.91 12.37 -8.90
N GLN A 375 39.35 13.20 -8.03
CA GLN A 375 38.49 12.75 -6.95
C GLN A 375 37.06 12.58 -7.46
N VAL A 376 36.53 11.35 -7.39
CA VAL A 376 35.29 10.97 -8.07
C VAL A 376 34.16 10.80 -7.06
N PHE A 377 33.07 11.54 -7.24
CA PHE A 377 31.88 11.47 -6.40
C PHE A 377 30.71 10.87 -7.17
N ALA A 378 29.87 10.07 -6.51
CA ALA A 378 28.60 9.60 -7.06
C ALA A 378 27.43 10.18 -6.27
N TYR A 379 26.46 10.79 -6.95
CA TYR A 379 25.21 11.26 -6.35
C TYR A 379 24.01 10.44 -6.81
N MET A 380 23.33 9.82 -5.85
CA MET A 380 22.24 8.88 -6.10
C MET A 380 21.01 9.15 -5.20
N PRO A 381 20.27 10.26 -5.44
CA PRO A 381 19.12 10.61 -4.61
C PRO A 381 17.91 9.72 -4.87
N THR A 382 17.03 9.58 -3.87
CA THR A 382 15.78 8.84 -4.03
C THR A 382 14.71 9.63 -4.79
N TRP A 383 13.86 8.93 -5.54
CA TRP A 383 12.75 9.58 -6.24
C TRP A 383 11.58 9.91 -5.28
N ARG A 384 11.05 11.14 -5.35
CA ARG A 384 10.00 11.64 -4.44
C ARG A 384 8.56 11.32 -4.88
N GLY A 385 8.33 10.98 -6.15
CA GLY A 385 7.05 10.38 -6.57
C GLY A 385 5.83 11.30 -6.52
N LEU A 386 5.99 12.61 -6.79
CA LEU A 386 4.88 13.56 -6.78
C LEU A 386 3.90 13.22 -7.93
N LEU A 387 2.65 12.92 -7.56
CA LEU A 387 1.61 12.38 -8.47
C LEU A 387 1.10 13.39 -9.51
N ASN A 388 1.49 14.67 -9.42
CA ASN A 388 1.02 15.73 -10.30
C ASN A 388 2.16 16.37 -11.10
N LYS A 389 1.95 16.57 -12.41
CA LYS A 389 2.94 17.15 -13.35
C LYS A 389 3.53 18.50 -12.92
N LYS A 390 2.77 19.33 -12.20
CA LYS A 390 3.23 20.65 -11.71
C LYS A 390 4.29 20.52 -10.61
N GLN A 391 4.14 19.54 -9.72
CA GLN A 391 5.06 19.29 -8.62
C GLN A 391 6.38 18.67 -9.10
N ASN A 392 6.35 17.84 -10.14
CA ASN A 392 7.57 17.31 -10.76
C ASN A 392 8.44 18.40 -11.40
N LYS A 393 7.83 19.43 -12.01
CA LYS A 393 8.58 20.55 -12.59
C LYS A 393 9.31 21.38 -11.53
N GLN A 394 8.65 21.62 -10.40
CA GLN A 394 9.25 22.32 -9.28
C GLN A 394 10.45 21.54 -8.72
N GLN A 395 10.29 20.24 -8.52
CA GLN A 395 11.37 19.37 -8.04
C GLN A 395 12.58 19.36 -8.99
N ILE A 396 12.34 19.30 -10.31
CA ILE A 396 13.43 19.35 -11.31
C ILE A 396 14.20 20.68 -11.19
N ALA A 397 13.50 21.80 -11.02
CA ALA A 397 14.13 23.11 -10.87
C ALA A 397 14.96 23.21 -9.58
N GLU A 398 14.45 22.70 -8.47
CA GLU A 398 15.18 22.66 -7.19
C GLU A 398 16.46 21.81 -7.30
N ILE A 399 16.36 20.61 -7.88
CA ILE A 399 17.53 19.74 -8.11
C ILE A 399 18.55 20.44 -9.04
N ALA A 400 18.10 21.04 -10.14
CA ALA A 400 18.99 21.75 -11.07
C ALA A 400 19.72 22.92 -10.39
N GLN A 401 19.05 23.65 -9.48
CA GLN A 401 19.69 24.72 -8.70
C GLN A 401 20.75 24.18 -7.74
N TYR A 402 20.49 23.05 -7.07
CA TYR A 402 21.50 22.42 -6.23
C TYR A 402 22.69 21.93 -7.04
N LEU A 403 22.46 21.28 -8.19
CA LEU A 403 23.54 20.83 -9.07
C LEU A 403 24.39 22.01 -9.57
N TYR A 404 23.79 23.14 -9.95
CA TYR A 404 24.54 24.33 -10.36
C TYR A 404 25.46 24.84 -9.25
N LYS A 405 24.96 24.96 -8.02
CA LYS A 405 25.77 25.39 -6.88
C LYS A 405 26.88 24.39 -6.52
N ILE A 406 26.59 23.09 -6.66
CA ILE A 406 27.59 22.03 -6.45
C ILE A 406 28.68 22.18 -7.51
N ASP A 407 28.33 22.32 -8.78
CA ASP A 407 29.28 22.47 -9.88
C ASP A 407 30.22 23.66 -9.68
N GLU A 408 29.68 24.81 -9.25
CA GLU A 408 30.45 26.03 -8.96
C GLU A 408 31.41 25.88 -7.77
N ALA A 409 31.09 25.01 -6.81
CA ALA A 409 31.86 24.82 -5.58
C ALA A 409 32.87 23.67 -5.65
N LEU A 410 32.82 22.83 -6.68
CA LEU A 410 33.79 21.76 -6.91
C LEU A 410 35.08 22.32 -7.52
N ASN A 411 36.20 21.70 -7.17
CA ASN A 411 37.51 22.02 -7.74
C ASN A 411 37.73 21.28 -9.07
N ASP A 412 38.65 21.77 -9.90
CA ASP A 412 38.98 21.18 -11.22
C ASP A 412 39.48 19.72 -11.13
N ASP A 413 39.99 19.28 -9.98
CA ASP A 413 40.41 17.90 -9.70
C ASP A 413 39.27 17.01 -9.19
N GLN A 414 38.06 17.54 -9.06
CA GLN A 414 36.86 16.81 -8.61
C GLN A 414 35.87 16.59 -9.75
N ILE A 415 35.21 15.44 -9.74
CA ILE A 415 34.13 15.12 -10.69
C ILE A 415 32.96 14.48 -9.97
N PHE A 416 31.75 14.85 -10.35
CA PHE A 416 30.52 14.50 -9.64
C PHE A 416 29.51 13.85 -10.57
N TYR A 417 29.39 12.53 -10.48
CA TYR A 417 28.51 11.72 -11.32
C TYR A 417 27.11 11.59 -10.75
N VAL A 418 26.09 11.93 -11.55
CA VAL A 418 24.71 12.05 -11.06
C VAL A 418 23.80 10.97 -11.65
N LYS A 419 23.19 10.14 -10.79
CA LYS A 419 22.19 9.12 -11.17
C LYS A 419 20.78 9.50 -10.73
N LEU A 420 20.06 10.19 -11.60
CA LEU A 420 18.65 10.54 -11.36
C LEU A 420 17.69 9.50 -11.93
N HIS A 421 16.50 9.43 -11.34
CA HIS A 421 15.40 8.63 -11.89
C HIS A 421 15.06 9.11 -13.32
N PRO A 422 14.72 8.22 -14.28
CA PRO A 422 14.49 8.60 -15.69
C PRO A 422 13.53 9.78 -15.92
N PHE A 423 12.46 9.90 -15.11
CA PHE A 423 11.52 11.02 -15.17
C PHE A 423 12.11 12.39 -14.79
N VAL A 424 13.15 12.42 -13.95
CA VAL A 424 13.85 13.64 -13.55
C VAL A 424 14.99 13.91 -14.54
N LYS A 425 15.71 12.86 -14.96
CA LYS A 425 16.79 12.93 -15.96
C LYS A 425 16.37 13.65 -17.24
N GLN A 426 15.14 13.43 -17.74
CA GLN A 426 14.63 14.09 -18.95
C GLN A 426 14.53 15.63 -18.86
N GLY A 427 14.66 16.21 -17.67
CA GLY A 427 14.54 17.65 -17.44
C GLY A 427 15.84 18.39 -17.13
N ILE A 428 16.99 17.70 -17.13
CA ILE A 428 18.31 18.28 -16.80
C ILE A 428 19.26 18.03 -17.96
N SER A 429 19.86 19.11 -18.47
CA SER A 429 20.98 19.04 -19.42
C SER A 429 22.28 19.00 -18.62
N TYR A 430 23.21 18.14 -19.01
CA TYR A 430 24.53 18.06 -18.37
C TYR A 430 25.58 18.95 -19.06
N ASP A 431 25.31 19.36 -20.31
CA ASP A 431 26.22 20.17 -21.14
C ASP A 431 26.58 21.55 -20.53
N ASP A 432 25.80 22.02 -19.54
CA ASP A 432 25.98 23.31 -18.88
C ASP A 432 26.90 23.23 -17.63
N TYR A 433 27.37 22.04 -17.25
CA TYR A 433 28.20 21.82 -16.06
C TYR A 433 29.67 21.56 -16.42
N THR A 434 30.59 21.95 -15.54
CA THR A 434 32.04 21.77 -15.74
C THR A 434 32.55 20.51 -15.05
N HIS A 435 32.04 20.21 -13.86
CA HIS A 435 32.48 19.14 -12.96
C HIS A 435 31.43 18.03 -12.80
N ILE A 436 30.21 18.23 -13.32
CA ILE A 436 29.11 17.28 -13.18
C ILE A 436 28.86 16.50 -14.47
N GLU A 437 28.87 15.17 -14.35
CA GLU A 437 28.60 14.25 -15.46
C GLU A 437 27.38 13.35 -15.14
N PRO A 438 26.65 12.85 -16.16
CA PRO A 438 25.63 11.84 -15.93
C PRO A 438 26.28 10.52 -15.51
N PHE A 439 25.64 9.79 -14.60
CA PHE A 439 26.13 8.46 -14.21
C PHE A 439 26.29 7.55 -15.44
N PRO A 440 27.46 6.92 -15.64
CA PRO A 440 27.76 6.17 -16.85
C PRO A 440 26.88 4.93 -16.95
N GLU A 441 26.08 4.85 -18.02
CA GLU A 441 25.14 3.75 -18.25
C GLU A 441 25.80 2.50 -18.82
N GLN A 442 27.05 2.58 -19.30
CA GLN A 442 27.79 1.45 -19.84
C GLN A 442 28.31 0.47 -18.77
N TYR A 443 28.30 0.87 -17.49
CA TYR A 443 28.80 0.06 -16.38
C TYR A 443 27.67 -0.44 -15.49
N GLU A 444 27.89 -1.60 -14.86
CA GLU A 444 27.03 -2.03 -13.76
C GLU A 444 27.19 -1.03 -12.60
N THR A 445 26.09 -0.76 -11.89
CA THR A 445 26.05 0.31 -10.89
C THR A 445 27.12 0.14 -9.81
N TYR A 446 27.34 -1.08 -9.32
CA TYR A 446 28.31 -1.40 -8.29
C TYR A 446 29.74 -1.48 -8.82
N ASP A 447 29.93 -1.77 -10.11
CA ASP A 447 31.24 -1.68 -10.76
C ASP A 447 31.68 -0.21 -10.81
N PHE A 448 30.81 0.71 -11.23
CA PHE A 448 31.15 2.14 -11.24
C PHE A 448 31.26 2.74 -9.83
N LEU A 449 30.38 2.37 -8.90
CA LEU A 449 30.51 2.80 -7.50
C LEU A 449 31.80 2.28 -6.85
N ASN A 450 32.33 1.14 -7.29
CA ASN A 450 33.65 0.72 -6.85
C ASN A 450 34.71 1.76 -7.27
N ALA A 451 34.61 2.34 -8.47
CA ALA A 451 35.53 3.35 -9.02
C ALA A 451 35.42 4.76 -8.40
N THR A 452 34.43 5.03 -7.54
CA THR A 452 34.24 6.34 -6.90
C THR A 452 34.93 6.44 -5.54
N ASP A 453 35.18 7.66 -5.09
CA ASP A 453 35.85 7.99 -3.82
C ASP A 453 34.85 8.35 -2.71
N ALA A 454 33.70 8.93 -3.06
CA ALA A 454 32.60 9.15 -2.13
C ALA A 454 31.21 8.95 -2.76
N LEU A 455 30.24 8.58 -1.92
CA LEU A 455 28.82 8.51 -2.27
C LEU A 455 28.05 9.64 -1.57
N VAL A 456 27.37 10.47 -2.36
CA VAL A 456 26.32 11.37 -1.90
C VAL A 456 24.97 10.70 -2.15
N THR A 457 24.16 10.59 -1.10
CA THR A 457 22.83 9.99 -1.19
C THR A 457 21.90 10.63 -0.17
N ASP A 458 20.63 10.27 -0.18
CA ASP A 458 19.66 10.67 0.84
C ASP A 458 19.14 9.43 1.61
N TYR A 459 17.83 9.21 1.62
CA TYR A 459 17.12 8.08 2.22
C TYR A 459 17.18 6.79 1.37
N SER A 460 18.33 6.49 0.77
CA SER A 460 18.51 5.31 -0.10
C SER A 460 19.13 4.13 0.66
N SER A 461 18.65 2.91 0.41
CA SER A 461 19.30 1.70 0.96
C SER A 461 20.71 1.45 0.42
N ILE A 462 21.12 2.18 -0.63
CA ILE A 462 22.45 2.00 -1.23
C ILE A 462 23.59 2.39 -0.29
N MET A 463 23.33 3.24 0.71
CA MET A 463 24.32 3.57 1.75
C MET A 463 24.83 2.32 2.48
N PHE A 464 23.96 1.33 2.74
CA PHE A 464 24.35 0.08 3.40
C PHE A 464 25.26 -0.77 2.51
N ASP A 465 25.03 -0.74 1.20
CA ASP A 465 25.89 -1.48 0.29
C ASP A 465 27.24 -0.77 0.12
N TYR A 466 27.24 0.54 -0.15
CA TYR A 466 28.45 1.32 -0.40
C TYR A 466 29.36 1.37 0.84
N ALA A 467 28.81 1.34 2.05
CA ALA A 467 29.59 1.28 3.28
C ALA A 467 30.49 0.03 3.36
N VAL A 468 30.23 -1.02 2.56
CA VAL A 468 31.13 -2.18 2.42
C VAL A 468 32.49 -1.78 1.85
N SER A 469 32.52 -0.80 0.93
CA SER A 469 33.76 -0.29 0.33
C SER A 469 34.68 0.39 1.34
N GLY A 470 34.16 0.82 2.49
CA GLY A 470 34.88 1.61 3.48
C GLY A 470 35.10 3.07 3.09
N LYS A 471 34.55 3.52 1.96
CA LYS A 471 34.71 4.89 1.43
C LYS A 471 33.70 5.88 2.02
N LYS A 472 33.95 7.18 1.81
CA LYS A 472 33.18 8.29 2.39
C LYS A 472 31.72 8.27 1.88
N ILE A 473 30.76 8.50 2.79
CA ILE A 473 29.33 8.63 2.50
C ILE A 473 28.84 9.94 3.10
N VAL A 474 28.13 10.75 2.33
CA VAL A 474 27.46 11.98 2.80
C VAL A 474 25.96 11.88 2.52
N LEU A 475 25.14 12.17 3.53
CA LEU A 475 23.69 12.20 3.42
C LEU A 475 23.21 13.61 3.09
N PHE A 476 22.87 13.87 1.83
CA PHE A 476 22.32 15.15 1.40
C PHE A 476 20.79 15.17 1.54
N THR A 477 20.29 15.71 2.66
CA THR A 477 18.90 15.61 3.12
C THR A 477 18.12 16.93 3.06
N TYR A 478 18.29 17.68 1.97
CA TYR A 478 17.68 19.00 1.76
C TYR A 478 16.16 19.10 1.99
N ASP A 479 15.42 17.98 1.94
CA ASP A 479 13.97 17.91 2.15
C ASP A 479 13.53 17.02 3.33
N ARG A 480 14.39 16.85 4.34
CA ARG A 480 14.18 15.98 5.51
C ARG A 480 12.84 16.14 6.19
N GLU A 481 12.44 17.37 6.51
CA GLU A 481 11.16 17.62 7.18
C GLU A 481 9.97 17.10 6.37
N GLN A 482 10.00 17.28 5.05
CA GLN A 482 8.93 16.83 4.17
C GLN A 482 8.95 15.31 4.00
N TYR A 483 10.14 14.73 3.83
CA TYR A 483 10.32 13.31 3.60
C TYR A 483 9.83 12.45 4.76
N LEU A 484 10.20 12.83 5.99
CA LEU A 484 9.86 12.11 7.21
C LEU A 484 8.35 12.10 7.50
N LYS A 485 7.63 13.17 7.13
CA LYS A 485 6.16 13.25 7.29
C LYS A 485 5.41 12.24 6.40
N GLU A 486 5.97 11.91 5.24
CA GLU A 486 5.30 11.09 4.24
C GLU A 486 5.66 9.60 4.32
N ARG A 487 6.83 9.27 4.89
CA ARG A 487 7.41 7.93 4.85
C ARG A 487 7.89 7.47 6.22
N GLY A 488 7.38 6.33 6.68
CA GLY A 488 7.95 5.63 7.81
C GLY A 488 9.36 5.11 7.53
N MET A 489 10.23 5.17 8.52
CA MET A 489 11.58 4.60 8.48
C MET A 489 11.78 3.61 9.64
N TYR A 490 12.65 2.62 9.44
CA TYR A 490 13.09 1.72 10.50
C TYR A 490 14.23 2.28 11.33
N ILE A 491 15.06 3.12 10.71
CA ILE A 491 16.27 3.68 11.31
C ILE A 491 16.12 5.20 11.29
N ASP A 492 16.40 5.81 12.43
CA ASP A 492 16.58 7.25 12.53
C ASP A 492 17.93 7.62 11.90
N ILE A 493 17.89 8.38 10.80
CA ILE A 493 19.09 8.74 10.03
C ILE A 493 20.07 9.58 10.85
N ASN A 494 19.60 10.32 11.85
CA ASN A 494 20.46 11.13 12.72
C ASN A 494 21.32 10.27 13.67
N LYS A 495 21.02 8.96 13.76
CA LYS A 495 21.81 7.99 14.53
C LYS A 495 22.85 7.27 13.68
N LEU A 496 22.93 7.58 12.39
CA LEU A 496 23.97 7.04 11.51
C LEU A 496 25.25 7.86 11.68
N GLU A 497 26.41 7.23 11.53
CA GLU A 497 27.72 7.88 11.65
C GLU A 497 28.10 8.70 10.40
N PHE A 498 27.18 8.82 9.42
CA PHE A 498 27.43 9.54 8.18
C PHE A 498 27.21 11.05 8.37
N PRO A 499 28.10 11.91 7.85
CA PRO A 499 27.83 13.34 7.73
C PRO A 499 26.48 13.61 7.07
N ILE A 500 25.70 14.53 7.63
CA ILE A 500 24.40 14.96 7.13
C ILE A 500 24.53 16.42 6.68
N ALA A 501 24.19 16.68 5.43
CA ALA A 501 24.17 18.00 4.83
C ALA A 501 22.73 18.35 4.41
N ASP A 502 22.22 19.49 4.88
CA ASP A 502 20.88 19.97 4.53
C ASP A 502 20.91 21.05 3.42
N ASP A 503 22.10 21.52 3.06
CA ASP A 503 22.36 22.49 1.98
C ASP A 503 23.68 22.19 1.23
N VAL A 504 23.98 22.96 0.19
CA VAL A 504 25.13 22.71 -0.67
C VAL A 504 26.45 23.07 0.02
N ASP A 505 26.48 24.14 0.82
CA ASP A 505 27.70 24.59 1.48
C ASP A 505 28.17 23.52 2.48
N THR A 506 27.24 23.02 3.31
CA THR A 506 27.50 21.91 4.24
C THR A 506 27.84 20.60 3.54
N LEU A 507 27.31 20.36 2.33
CA LEU A 507 27.66 19.20 1.51
C LEU A 507 29.12 19.28 1.03
N ILE A 508 29.53 20.43 0.50
CA ILE A 508 30.88 20.65 -0.01
C ILE A 508 31.90 20.59 1.14
N ASP A 509 31.59 21.20 2.29
CA ASP A 509 32.40 21.10 3.49
C ASP A 509 32.58 19.63 3.91
N ALA A 510 31.50 18.85 3.95
CA ALA A 510 31.56 17.43 4.32
C ALA A 510 32.33 16.55 3.31
N LEU A 511 32.31 16.91 2.02
CA LEU A 511 33.08 16.21 0.98
C LEU A 511 34.58 16.48 1.12
N ASN A 512 34.94 17.73 1.41
CA ASN A 512 36.32 18.18 1.57
C ASN A 512 36.91 17.92 2.97
N ASP A 513 36.08 17.57 3.95
CA ASP A 513 36.52 17.24 5.31
C ASP A 513 37.22 15.88 5.37
N ASP A 514 38.53 15.90 5.59
CA ASP A 514 39.37 14.71 5.78
C ASP A 514 39.70 14.40 7.24
N SER A 515 39.12 15.12 8.20
CA SER A 515 39.37 14.94 9.64
C SER A 515 39.17 13.49 10.10
N ALA A 516 38.10 12.83 9.64
CA ALA A 516 37.82 11.42 9.96
C ALA A 516 38.89 10.46 9.42
N ALA A 517 39.48 10.77 8.26
CA ALA A 517 40.59 10.00 7.69
C ALA A 517 41.90 10.26 8.46
N GLU A 518 42.14 11.50 8.91
CA GLU A 518 43.31 11.86 9.71
C GLU A 518 43.29 11.24 11.12
N GLU A 519 42.15 11.27 11.80
CA GLU A 519 41.94 10.61 13.10
C GLU A 519 42.16 9.10 13.01
N ALA A 520 41.69 8.50 11.91
CA ALA A 520 41.91 7.09 11.63
C ALA A 520 43.43 6.81 11.49
N ARG A 521 44.16 7.60 10.68
CA ARG A 521 45.62 7.47 10.50
C ARG A 521 46.38 7.58 11.84
N ALA A 522 45.98 8.50 12.70
CA ALA A 522 46.55 8.67 14.05
C ALA A 522 46.26 7.49 14.99
N ALA A 523 45.10 6.83 14.86
CA ALA A 523 44.77 5.66 15.67
C ALA A 523 45.65 4.44 15.32
N ILE A 524 46.02 4.25 14.05
CA ILE A 524 46.92 3.16 13.64
C ILE A 524 48.38 3.42 14.03
N SER A 525 48.87 4.65 13.89
CA SER A 525 50.23 4.98 14.32
C SER A 525 50.43 4.82 15.84
N SER A 526 49.35 4.91 16.64
CA SER A 526 49.38 4.69 18.09
C SER A 526 49.28 3.22 18.55
N GLY A 527 49.19 2.24 17.63
CA GLY A 527 49.21 0.81 17.96
C GLY A 527 47.96 0.29 18.69
N LYS A 528 46.85 1.05 18.71
CA LYS A 528 45.57 0.63 19.29
C LYS A 528 44.81 -0.41 18.43
N VAL A 529 45.36 -0.79 17.28
CA VAL A 529 44.76 -1.68 16.27
C VAL A 529 45.84 -2.62 15.70
N ASP A 530 45.56 -3.92 15.61
CA ASP A 530 46.46 -4.94 15.06
C ASP A 530 46.30 -5.04 13.53
N LEU A 531 47.41 -4.92 12.79
CA LEU A 531 47.47 -4.91 11.31
C LEU A 531 47.41 -6.31 10.69
N SER A 532 47.54 -7.38 11.46
CA SER A 532 47.52 -8.75 10.95
C SER A 532 46.13 -9.24 10.51
N GLU A 533 45.06 -8.53 10.90
CA GLU A 533 43.68 -8.75 10.43
C GLU A 533 43.33 -7.97 9.13
N CYS A 534 44.21 -7.07 8.69
CA CYS A 534 44.01 -6.26 7.48
C CYS A 534 44.56 -6.96 6.24
N ARG A 535 43.74 -7.79 5.57
CA ARG A 535 43.92 -8.12 4.14
C ARG A 535 42.61 -8.24 3.37
N ALA A 536 42.15 -7.12 2.84
CA ALA A 536 41.64 -6.95 1.46
C ALA A 536 41.20 -5.49 1.26
N GLY A 537 42.02 -4.67 0.59
CA GLY A 537 41.60 -3.37 0.03
C GLY A 537 42.03 -2.12 0.75
N GLU A 538 43.34 -1.93 0.90
CA GLU A 538 43.91 -0.64 1.29
C GLU A 538 43.72 0.33 0.10
N TYR A 539 43.04 1.47 0.16
CA TYR A 539 43.12 2.56 1.14
C TYR A 539 43.31 2.13 2.60
N LEU A 540 44.55 2.14 3.08
CA LEU A 540 44.88 2.10 4.51
C LEU A 540 45.73 3.33 4.84
N PRO A 541 45.78 3.80 6.10
CA PRO A 541 45.40 3.08 7.33
C PRO A 541 44.50 3.91 8.28
N GLY A 542 43.52 3.28 8.97
CA GLY A 542 43.17 3.85 10.27
C GLY A 542 42.07 3.26 11.13
N LYS A 543 40.89 3.03 10.54
CA LYS A 543 39.68 2.45 11.15
C LYS A 543 38.59 2.49 10.08
N CYS A 544 37.61 1.60 10.19
CA CYS A 544 36.33 1.80 9.51
C CYS A 544 35.83 3.22 9.84
N LEU A 545 35.56 4.05 8.83
CA LEU A 545 35.00 5.41 9.03
C LEU A 545 33.72 5.38 9.89
N TYR A 546 33.02 4.24 9.88
CA TYR A 546 31.71 4.05 10.51
C TYR A 546 31.69 2.71 11.30
N PRO A 547 32.45 2.60 12.41
CA PRO A 547 32.65 1.33 13.11
C PRO A 547 31.36 0.78 13.74
N GLU A 548 30.50 1.63 14.32
CA GLU A 548 29.24 1.17 14.90
C GLU A 548 28.23 0.78 13.80
N PHE A 549 28.21 1.52 12.69
CA PHE A 549 27.43 1.19 11.51
C PHE A 549 27.85 -0.16 10.94
N ARG A 550 29.16 -0.40 10.78
CA ARG A 550 29.69 -1.66 10.26
C ARG A 550 29.32 -2.83 11.17
N LYS A 551 29.46 -2.66 12.49
CA LYS A 551 29.09 -3.69 13.48
C LYS A 551 27.61 -4.08 13.38
N LEU A 552 26.72 -3.11 13.16
CA LEU A 552 25.27 -3.37 13.08
C LEU A 552 24.83 -3.93 11.72
N TYR A 553 25.35 -3.37 10.63
CA TYR A 553 24.79 -3.58 9.29
C TYR A 553 25.71 -4.37 8.34
N LEU A 554 27.00 -4.52 8.65
CA LEU A 554 28.01 -5.15 7.79
C LEU A 554 28.73 -6.29 8.53
N SER A 555 27.95 -7.18 9.13
CA SER A 555 28.45 -8.26 10.01
C SER A 555 29.02 -9.48 9.27
N HIS A 556 28.98 -9.51 7.93
CA HIS A 556 29.43 -10.64 7.12
C HIS A 556 30.35 -10.16 6.00
N ASP A 557 31.35 -10.98 5.68
CA ASP A 557 32.26 -10.72 4.56
C ASP A 557 31.50 -10.68 3.23
N SER A 558 31.84 -9.70 2.39
CA SER A 558 31.23 -9.49 1.08
C SER A 558 32.17 -9.80 -0.08
N LYS A 559 33.46 -10.06 0.18
CA LYS A 559 34.49 -10.27 -0.85
C LYS A 559 34.15 -11.41 -1.81
N LYS A 560 33.64 -12.53 -1.29
CA LYS A 560 33.23 -13.71 -2.06
C LYS A 560 31.73 -13.96 -2.04
N ALA A 561 30.93 -12.97 -1.62
CA ALA A 561 29.50 -13.14 -1.42
C ALA A 561 28.77 -13.71 -2.65
N ALA A 562 29.12 -13.27 -3.86
CA ALA A 562 28.48 -13.77 -5.08
C ALA A 562 28.74 -15.27 -5.30
N SER A 563 30.00 -15.72 -5.19
CA SER A 563 30.36 -17.12 -5.33
C SER A 563 29.82 -17.97 -4.19
N ASP A 564 29.86 -17.46 -2.97
CA ASP A 564 29.45 -18.17 -1.76
C ASP A 564 27.94 -18.45 -1.75
N VAL A 565 27.14 -17.45 -2.14
CA VAL A 565 25.68 -17.61 -2.25
C VAL A 565 25.33 -18.59 -3.38
N CYS A 566 26.02 -18.52 -4.52
CA CYS A 566 25.82 -19.48 -5.61
C CYS A 566 26.19 -20.91 -5.18
N ASP A 567 27.37 -21.10 -4.57
CA ASP A 567 27.84 -22.41 -4.12
C ASP A 567 26.94 -23.03 -3.08
N TYR A 568 26.42 -22.23 -2.15
CA TYR A 568 25.44 -22.69 -1.19
C TYR A 568 24.13 -23.11 -1.85
N PHE A 569 23.59 -22.25 -2.71
CA PHE A 569 22.25 -22.46 -3.25
C PHE A 569 22.21 -23.57 -4.31
N PHE A 570 23.20 -23.64 -5.18
CA PHE A 570 23.24 -24.59 -6.29
C PHE A 570 23.99 -25.88 -5.94
N LEU A 571 25.09 -25.79 -5.18
CA LEU A 571 25.99 -26.92 -4.91
C LEU A 571 25.90 -27.44 -3.46
N GLY A 572 25.14 -26.76 -2.59
CA GLY A 572 24.99 -27.14 -1.18
C GLY A 572 26.24 -26.90 -0.32
N LYS A 573 27.24 -26.18 -0.82
CA LYS A 573 28.48 -25.91 -0.07
C LYS A 573 28.24 -24.77 0.91
N VAL A 574 28.41 -25.04 2.20
CA VAL A 574 28.22 -24.02 3.24
C VAL A 574 29.38 -23.03 3.20
N PRO A 575 29.14 -21.71 3.04
CA PRO A 575 30.20 -20.73 3.06
C PRO A 575 30.79 -20.57 4.45
N GLU A 576 32.11 -20.46 4.57
CA GLU A 576 32.81 -20.31 5.86
C GLU A 576 32.36 -19.06 6.62
N ASN A 577 32.12 -17.96 5.91
CA ASN A 577 31.78 -16.65 6.48
C ASN A 577 30.28 -16.35 6.50
N ALA A 578 29.43 -17.33 6.17
CA ALA A 578 27.98 -17.18 6.19
C ALA A 578 27.36 -17.91 7.37
N ARG A 579 26.31 -17.32 7.94
CA ARG A 579 25.53 -17.96 9.00
C ARG A 579 24.20 -18.45 8.45
N ILE A 580 23.95 -19.76 8.59
CA ILE A 580 22.67 -20.36 8.25
C ILE A 580 21.81 -20.37 9.51
N VAL A 581 20.65 -19.75 9.44
CA VAL A 581 19.65 -19.76 10.50
C VAL A 581 18.49 -20.65 10.05
N GLY A 582 18.22 -21.70 10.83
CA GLY A 582 17.09 -22.59 10.62
C GLY A 582 15.76 -21.99 11.09
N ALA A 583 14.65 -22.67 10.78
CA ALA A 583 13.30 -22.23 11.15
C ALA A 583 13.05 -22.13 12.66
N ASP A 584 13.81 -22.88 13.48
CA ASP A 584 13.64 -22.95 14.95
C ASP A 584 14.51 -21.93 15.71
N TYR A 585 14.82 -20.79 15.10
CA TYR A 585 15.61 -19.74 15.73
C TYR A 585 14.89 -19.19 16.98
N SER A 586 15.38 -19.56 18.17
CA SER A 586 14.99 -18.95 19.44
C SER A 586 15.57 -17.54 19.51
N TYR A 587 14.75 -16.56 19.18
CA TYR A 587 15.02 -15.16 19.44
C TYR A 587 14.79 -14.90 20.94
N GLU A 588 15.81 -14.43 21.66
CA GLU A 588 15.55 -13.64 22.88
C GLU A 588 14.68 -12.46 22.44
N GLU A 589 13.53 -12.23 23.07
CA GLU A 589 12.64 -11.08 22.81
C GLU A 589 13.44 -9.77 23.01
N GLY A 590 14.22 -9.38 22.00
CA GLY A 590 14.89 -8.11 21.92
C GLY A 590 13.82 -7.03 21.78
N LYS A 591 13.94 -6.00 22.61
CA LYS A 591 13.09 -4.80 22.58
C LYS A 591 12.87 -4.38 21.12
N PRO A 592 11.64 -4.02 20.71
CA PRO A 592 11.39 -3.54 19.37
C PRO A 592 12.42 -2.46 19.04
N VAL A 593 13.13 -2.61 17.93
CA VAL A 593 14.24 -1.72 17.55
C VAL A 593 13.78 -0.25 17.48
N ILE A 594 12.47 0.00 17.38
CA ILE A 594 11.81 1.27 17.69
C ILE A 594 10.30 0.96 17.82
N ASP A 595 9.59 1.49 18.83
CA ASP A 595 8.12 1.56 18.72
C ASP A 595 7.75 2.68 17.75
N TYR A 596 7.36 2.28 16.54
CA TYR A 596 6.96 3.19 15.48
C TYR A 596 5.85 4.16 15.91
N ASN A 597 4.98 3.76 16.85
CA ASN A 597 3.97 4.68 17.41
C ASN A 597 4.59 5.82 18.21
N ASP A 598 5.76 5.61 18.79
CA ASP A 598 6.48 6.58 19.62
C ASP A 598 7.28 7.57 18.76
N LEU A 599 7.98 7.10 17.72
CA LEU A 599 8.61 8.00 16.73
C LEU A 599 7.58 8.77 15.90
N HIS A 600 6.47 8.14 15.52
CA HIS A 600 5.41 8.82 14.78
C HIS A 600 4.60 9.75 15.70
N LYS A 601 4.50 9.48 17.02
CA LYS A 601 3.96 10.45 17.98
C LYS A 601 4.92 11.62 18.16
N LYS A 602 6.18 11.38 18.48
CA LYS A 602 7.19 12.44 18.65
C LYS A 602 7.36 13.29 17.40
N GLY A 603 7.51 12.66 16.24
CA GLY A 603 7.58 13.37 14.96
C GLY A 603 6.27 14.04 14.55
N MET A 604 5.11 13.66 15.10
CA MET A 604 3.88 14.43 14.95
C MET A 604 3.78 15.56 15.98
N GLU A 605 4.20 15.36 17.23
CA GLU A 605 4.19 16.33 18.32
C GLU A 605 5.17 17.48 18.04
N GLU A 606 6.42 17.19 17.65
CA GLU A 606 7.44 18.18 17.26
C GLU A 606 7.03 18.98 16.00
N VAL A 607 6.39 18.32 15.02
CA VAL A 607 5.84 18.97 13.83
C VAL A 607 4.57 19.76 14.16
N HIS A 608 3.81 19.34 15.17
CA HIS A 608 2.62 20.04 15.62
C HIS A 608 3.01 21.33 16.35
N GLU A 609 4.05 21.30 17.19
CA GLU A 609 4.64 22.48 17.82
C GLU A 609 5.25 23.42 16.77
N ALA A 610 6.16 22.95 15.91
CA ALA A 610 6.78 23.78 14.88
C ALA A 610 5.77 24.33 13.85
N GLY A 611 4.71 23.57 13.56
CA GLY A 611 3.61 23.98 12.68
C GLY A 611 2.67 24.99 13.33
N VAL A 612 2.45 24.90 14.65
CA VAL A 612 1.72 25.89 15.44
C VAL A 612 2.55 27.17 15.54
N GLU A 613 3.85 27.07 15.75
CA GLU A 613 4.78 28.20 15.85
C GLU A 613 4.88 28.95 14.51
N LYS A 614 5.09 28.25 13.37
CA LYS A 614 5.04 28.86 12.02
C LYS A 614 3.68 29.43 11.66
N ALA A 615 2.58 28.81 12.11
CA ALA A 615 1.23 29.36 11.90
C ALA A 615 1.01 30.63 12.75
N PHE A 616 1.59 30.67 13.95
CA PHE A 616 1.57 31.83 14.84
C PHE A 616 2.43 32.98 14.29
N GLU A 617 3.64 32.70 13.80
CA GLU A 617 4.50 33.67 13.11
C GLU A 617 3.85 34.22 11.84
N LYS A 618 3.21 33.36 11.04
CA LYS A 618 2.49 33.78 9.83
C LYS A 618 1.23 34.59 10.16
N ALA A 619 0.55 34.30 11.28
CA ALA A 619 -0.56 35.09 11.79
C ALA A 619 -0.09 36.45 12.38
N LEU A 620 1.10 36.49 12.98
CA LEU A 620 1.74 37.72 13.45
C LEU A 620 2.21 38.59 12.28
N SER A 621 2.89 38.03 11.27
CA SER A 621 3.36 38.79 10.11
C SER A 621 2.20 39.31 9.25
N SER A 622 1.09 38.57 9.16
CA SER A 622 -0.14 39.03 8.49
C SER A 622 -0.91 40.08 9.30
N ARG A 623 -0.85 40.07 10.65
CA ARG A 623 -1.34 41.19 11.47
C ARG A 623 -0.48 42.44 11.33
N VAL A 624 0.84 42.29 11.24
CA VAL A 624 1.78 43.41 11.04
C VAL A 624 1.60 44.04 9.65
N ASN A 625 1.48 43.22 8.59
CA ASN A 625 1.19 43.74 7.24
C ASN A 625 -0.20 44.36 7.12
N ALA A 626 -1.23 43.83 7.82
CA ALA A 626 -2.56 44.44 7.80
C ALA A 626 -2.61 45.82 8.50
N LEU A 627 -1.70 46.06 9.47
CA LEU A 627 -1.54 47.35 10.14
C LEU A 627 -0.69 48.35 9.36
N SER A 628 0.19 47.90 8.45
CA SER A 628 1.02 48.79 7.62
C SER A 628 0.33 49.32 6.36
N TYR A 629 -0.82 48.75 5.96
CA TYR A 629 -1.58 49.17 4.77
C TYR A 629 -2.70 50.20 5.05
N SER A 630 -2.87 50.66 6.31
CA SER A 630 -3.87 51.69 6.65
C SER A 630 -3.39 53.13 6.53
N GLU A 631 -2.12 53.37 6.16
CA GLU A 631 -1.54 54.72 6.00
C GLU A 631 -0.83 54.87 4.65
N TYR A 632 -1.59 54.86 3.55
CA TYR A 632 -1.09 55.34 2.26
C TYR A 632 -2.17 56.15 1.56
N GLU A 633 -2.08 57.48 1.68
CA GLU A 633 -2.83 58.41 0.84
C GLU A 633 -2.23 58.40 -0.58
N MET A 634 -3.08 58.27 -1.60
CA MET A 634 -2.67 58.36 -2.99
C MET A 634 -2.71 59.81 -3.47
N PRO A 635 -1.67 60.32 -4.16
CA PRO A 635 -1.72 61.60 -4.84
C PRO A 635 -2.50 61.48 -6.16
N VAL A 636 -3.30 62.50 -6.45
CA VAL A 636 -3.99 62.70 -7.74
C VAL A 636 -3.18 63.76 -8.50
N GLU A 637 -2.74 63.45 -9.71
CA GLU A 637 -2.37 64.45 -10.72
C GLU A 637 -3.02 64.12 -12.07
N GLU A 638 -3.54 65.18 -12.69
CA GLU A 638 -4.27 65.20 -13.95
C GLU A 638 -3.37 65.41 -15.18
N GLU A 639 -3.95 65.08 -16.33
CA GLU A 639 -3.67 65.53 -17.71
C GLU A 639 -2.70 64.73 -18.61
N GLY A 640 -3.23 64.34 -19.77
CA GLY A 640 -2.46 64.11 -21.00
C GLY A 640 -2.85 62.87 -21.82
N ASP A 641 -3.75 63.05 -22.79
CA ASP A 641 -4.29 62.09 -23.77
C ASP A 641 -3.42 60.87 -24.16
N GLY A 642 -3.95 59.68 -23.90
CA GLY A 642 -3.44 58.42 -24.45
C GLY A 642 -4.19 57.20 -23.88
N PHE A 643 -5.06 56.58 -24.68
CA PHE A 643 -5.74 55.33 -24.31
C PHE A 643 -4.72 54.21 -24.00
N VAL A 644 -4.63 53.79 -22.73
CA VAL A 644 -4.07 52.49 -22.36
C VAL A 644 -5.23 51.49 -22.25
N ILE A 645 -5.21 50.48 -23.12
CA ILE A 645 -6.08 49.31 -23.05
C ILE A 645 -5.65 48.51 -21.81
N ILE A 646 -6.37 48.65 -20.71
CA ILE A 646 -6.28 47.71 -19.58
C ILE A 646 -7.02 46.44 -19.99
N ASN A 647 -6.27 45.35 -20.09
CA ASN A 647 -6.80 44.02 -20.35
C ASN A 647 -7.72 43.61 -19.18
N THR A 648 -9.00 43.37 -19.46
CA THR A 648 -10.05 43.16 -18.44
C THR A 648 -10.04 41.76 -17.81
N ASP A 649 -9.07 40.91 -18.13
CA ASP A 649 -8.93 39.58 -17.54
C ASP A 649 -8.35 39.59 -16.10
N ASP A 650 -7.68 40.67 -15.66
CA ASP A 650 -7.11 40.75 -14.30
C ASP A 650 -8.07 41.27 -13.21
N MET A 651 -9.25 41.80 -13.57
CA MET A 651 -10.24 42.25 -12.57
C MET A 651 -11.19 41.15 -12.07
N GLN A 652 -11.16 39.94 -12.63
CA GLN A 652 -12.03 38.83 -12.18
C GLN A 652 -11.47 38.02 -10.99
N GLN A 653 -10.26 38.30 -10.52
CA GLN A 653 -9.64 37.54 -9.42
C GLN A 653 -9.66 38.22 -8.04
N GLN A 654 -9.84 39.54 -7.96
CA GLN A 654 -9.76 40.23 -6.66
C GLN A 654 -10.94 39.98 -5.68
N PRO A 655 -12.21 39.75 -6.10
CA PRO A 655 -13.28 39.43 -5.15
C PRO A 655 -13.18 38.01 -4.57
N ARG A 656 -12.37 37.12 -5.17
CA ARG A 656 -12.16 35.75 -4.68
C ARG A 656 -11.02 35.64 -3.67
N ILE A 657 -10.06 36.55 -3.71
CA ILE A 657 -8.95 36.58 -2.74
C ILE A 657 -9.50 37.03 -1.38
N PHE A 658 -10.33 38.07 -1.31
CA PHE A 658 -10.95 38.52 -0.05
C PHE A 658 -11.90 37.49 0.59
N TYR A 659 -12.61 36.68 -0.22
CA TYR A 659 -13.52 35.63 0.28
C TYR A 659 -12.80 34.33 0.68
N SER A 660 -11.60 34.06 0.14
CA SER A 660 -10.77 32.92 0.57
C SER A 660 -10.02 33.23 1.86
N TYR A 661 -9.45 34.44 1.98
CA TYR A 661 -8.74 34.88 3.19
C TYR A 661 -9.67 35.00 4.40
N THR A 662 -10.89 35.51 4.22
CA THR A 662 -11.87 35.59 5.34
C THR A 662 -12.43 34.23 5.77
N ASN A 663 -12.44 33.23 4.89
CA ASN A 663 -12.82 31.86 5.27
C ASN A 663 -11.65 31.11 5.90
N GLU A 664 -10.41 31.30 5.44
CA GLU A 664 -9.22 30.71 6.06
C GLU A 664 -8.98 31.25 7.47
N VAL A 665 -9.20 32.56 7.70
CA VAL A 665 -9.14 33.16 9.04
C VAL A 665 -10.28 32.64 9.93
N LYS A 666 -11.51 32.51 9.42
CA LYS A 666 -12.64 31.94 10.19
C LYS A 666 -12.47 30.45 10.47
N GLU A 667 -11.87 29.69 9.56
CA GLU A 667 -11.56 28.27 9.76
C GLU A 667 -10.41 28.10 10.76
N ALA A 668 -9.40 28.97 10.74
CA ALA A 668 -8.33 29.01 11.74
C ALA A 668 -8.85 29.41 13.13
N GLU A 669 -9.73 30.42 13.23
CA GLU A 669 -10.39 30.80 14.49
C GLU A 669 -11.32 29.69 15.02
N ALA A 670 -12.04 29.01 14.13
CA ALA A 670 -12.89 27.88 14.49
C ALA A 670 -12.06 26.67 14.96
N LEU A 671 -10.90 26.44 14.34
CA LEU A 671 -9.95 25.39 14.75
C LEU A 671 -9.31 25.74 16.10
N ALA A 672 -8.88 26.98 16.31
CA ALA A 672 -8.32 27.46 17.58
C ALA A 672 -9.34 27.37 18.72
N LYS A 673 -10.61 27.78 18.49
CA LYS A 673 -11.69 27.61 19.48
C LYS A 673 -12.01 26.14 19.77
N LYS A 674 -11.87 25.27 18.78
CA LYS A 674 -12.11 23.83 18.95
C LYS A 674 -10.96 23.14 19.69
N LEU A 675 -9.73 23.62 19.51
CA LEU A 675 -8.54 23.14 20.22
C LEU A 675 -8.50 23.66 21.66
N ALA A 676 -8.86 24.92 21.90
CA ALA A 676 -9.03 25.45 23.26
C ALA A 676 -10.10 24.66 24.04
N LYS A 677 -11.21 24.30 23.38
CA LYS A 677 -12.27 23.49 23.99
C LYS A 677 -11.84 22.04 24.27
N LEU A 678 -10.95 21.47 23.45
CA LEU A 678 -10.39 20.14 23.69
C LEU A 678 -9.34 20.15 24.81
N ALA A 679 -8.63 21.26 25.00
CA ALA A 679 -7.71 21.46 26.12
C ALA A 679 -8.46 21.66 27.45
N ASP A 680 -9.62 22.33 27.43
CA ASP A 680 -10.49 22.46 28.62
C ASP A 680 -11.20 21.13 28.96
N GLU A 681 -11.52 20.29 27.96
CA GLU A 681 -12.14 18.96 28.15
C GLU A 681 -11.12 17.85 28.55
N GLU A 682 -9.81 18.10 28.43
CA GLU A 682 -8.75 17.22 28.96
C GLU A 682 -8.26 17.63 30.37
N GLY A 683 -8.83 18.70 30.95
CA GLY A 683 -8.56 19.18 32.31
C GLY A 683 -9.54 18.70 33.40
N GLU A 684 -10.62 17.99 33.05
CA GLU A 684 -11.62 17.44 33.99
C GLU A 684 -11.85 15.95 33.71
N ASP A 685 -10.88 15.11 34.03
CA ASP A 685 -11.10 13.70 34.41
C ASP A 685 -9.82 13.21 35.12
N GLY A 686 -9.57 13.84 36.27
CA GLY A 686 -8.55 13.48 37.23
C GLY A 686 -9.16 13.43 38.62
N ASP A 687 -9.48 12.22 39.04
CA ASP A 687 -9.66 11.77 40.42
C ASP A 687 -11.04 11.94 41.08
N ASP A 688 -11.81 10.84 41.08
CA ASP A 688 -12.75 10.51 42.14
C ASP A 688 -12.66 9.00 42.42
N SER A 689 -11.62 8.62 43.14
CA SER A 689 -11.67 7.43 43.98
C SER A 689 -12.35 7.79 45.31
N VAL A 690 -13.52 7.21 45.58
CA VAL A 690 -13.97 6.98 46.95
C VAL A 690 -14.36 5.51 47.09
N SER A 691 -13.53 4.84 47.88
CA SER A 691 -13.73 3.55 48.51
C SER A 691 -14.96 3.51 49.41
N ASP A 692 -15.57 2.34 49.48
CA ASP A 692 -16.42 1.94 50.61
C ASP A 692 -15.70 2.16 51.94
N SER A 693 -16.40 2.76 52.89
CA SER A 693 -16.25 2.41 54.31
C SER A 693 -17.59 2.60 55.02
N ASP A 694 -18.20 1.47 55.37
CA ASP A 694 -18.93 1.37 56.64
C ASP A 694 -17.91 1.45 57.78
N SER A 695 -18.10 2.34 58.74
CA SER A 695 -18.10 1.96 60.16
C SER A 695 -18.48 3.10 61.10
N LYS A 696 -19.33 2.75 62.06
CA LYS A 696 -19.62 3.49 63.28
C LYS A 696 -18.33 3.64 64.09
N GLY A 697 -18.18 4.81 64.71
CA GLY A 697 -16.98 5.17 65.46
C GLY A 697 -16.76 4.39 66.76
N ALA A 698 -15.52 4.47 67.24
CA ALA A 698 -15.17 4.86 68.61
C ALA A 698 -13.63 4.95 68.73
N ASP A 699 -13.21 6.04 69.39
CA ASP A 699 -12.08 6.15 70.32
C ASP A 699 -10.58 6.12 69.89
N LYS A 700 -9.93 7.23 70.33
CA LYS A 700 -8.58 7.41 70.91
C LYS A 700 -7.37 7.39 69.95
N LYS A 701 -6.66 8.53 69.80
CA LYS A 701 -5.45 8.96 70.58
C LYS A 701 -4.34 7.90 70.54
N SER A 702 -3.08 8.14 70.20
CA SER A 702 -2.24 9.34 70.02
C SER A 702 -0.82 8.82 69.71
N GLU A 703 0.04 9.68 69.11
CA GLU A 703 1.53 9.64 69.23
C GLU A 703 2.25 8.39 68.65
N GLU A 704 3.47 8.39 68.15
CA GLU A 704 4.52 9.36 67.77
C GLU A 704 5.61 8.47 67.14
N THR A 705 6.38 9.00 66.17
CA THR A 705 7.80 8.66 65.86
C THR A 705 8.12 7.20 65.44
N SER A 706 9.12 6.85 64.64
CA SER A 706 10.19 7.51 63.88
C SER A 706 10.97 6.39 63.17
N GLN A 707 11.53 6.74 62.01
CA GLN A 707 12.83 6.31 61.47
C GLN A 707 13.12 4.85 61.04
N ASP A 708 13.43 4.80 59.74
CA ASP A 708 14.69 4.35 59.13
C ASP A 708 15.03 2.87 58.91
N SER A 709 15.54 2.69 57.68
CA SER A 709 16.58 1.78 57.18
C SER A 709 16.22 0.35 56.78
N ASP A 710 16.30 0.16 55.46
CA ASP A 710 17.22 -0.71 54.73
C ASP A 710 17.28 -2.23 54.96
N ASP A 711 17.43 -2.87 53.80
CA ASP A 711 18.05 -4.15 53.45
C ASP A 711 17.29 -5.49 53.54
N GLU A 712 17.17 -6.04 52.32
CA GLU A 712 17.43 -7.42 51.90
C GLU A 712 17.19 -8.56 52.91
N SER A 713 16.31 -9.49 52.53
CA SER A 713 16.71 -10.86 52.15
C SER A 713 15.53 -11.83 52.12
N ALA A 714 15.64 -12.78 51.19
CA ALA A 714 14.74 -13.90 51.02
C ALA A 714 14.88 -14.91 52.17
N ALA A 715 13.75 -15.50 52.63
CA ALA A 715 13.54 -16.96 52.71
C ALA A 715 12.24 -17.34 53.44
N ASN A 716 11.50 -18.26 52.79
CA ASN A 716 10.77 -19.41 53.33
C ASN A 716 9.47 -19.26 54.16
N GLY A 717 8.53 -20.15 53.82
CA GLY A 717 7.29 -20.46 54.54
C GLY A 717 6.17 -20.81 53.55
N SER A 718 6.27 -21.90 52.78
CA SER A 718 5.57 -23.17 53.08
C SER A 718 4.17 -22.98 53.67
N ASP A 719 3.14 -23.21 52.87
CA ASP A 719 2.03 -24.08 53.28
C ASP A 719 1.34 -24.71 52.07
N LEU A 720 1.14 -26.02 52.21
CA LEU A 720 0.53 -26.95 51.27
C LEU A 720 -0.99 -26.80 51.30
N GLU A 721 -1.62 -26.65 50.14
CA GLU A 721 -2.87 -27.37 49.87
C GLU A 721 -2.80 -27.98 48.46
N ALA A 722 -2.73 -29.31 48.44
CA ALA A 722 -2.84 -30.11 47.25
C ALA A 722 -4.30 -30.16 46.80
N GLY A 723 -4.56 -29.64 45.60
CA GLY A 723 -5.83 -29.77 44.88
C GLY A 723 -5.56 -30.12 43.42
N GLU A 724 -5.59 -31.41 43.12
CA GLU A 724 -5.81 -32.04 41.82
C GLU A 724 -4.97 -31.53 40.64
N ALA A 725 -3.81 -32.17 40.45
CA ALA A 725 -3.03 -32.11 39.22
C ALA A 725 -3.83 -32.74 38.06
N GLU A 726 -4.35 -31.91 37.14
CA GLU A 726 -4.60 -32.36 35.77
C GLU A 726 -3.26 -32.77 35.16
N GLU A 727 -3.17 -34.02 34.68
CA GLU A 727 -2.00 -34.58 34.00
C GLU A 727 -1.53 -33.66 32.85
N GLU A 728 -0.47 -32.88 33.09
CA GLU A 728 0.32 -32.25 32.02
C GLU A 728 1.11 -33.33 31.27
N LEU A 729 0.47 -33.94 30.28
CA LEU A 729 1.11 -34.84 29.33
C LEU A 729 1.87 -34.04 28.24
N ALA A 730 3.19 -34.10 28.31
CA ALA A 730 4.20 -33.90 27.26
C ALA A 730 3.83 -32.96 26.09
N PHE A 731 4.08 -31.66 26.29
CA PHE A 731 4.16 -30.66 25.22
C PHE A 731 5.48 -30.82 24.44
N ASP A 732 5.46 -30.77 23.10
CA ASP A 732 6.71 -30.70 22.30
C ASP A 732 7.45 -29.34 22.43
N GLY A 733 6.94 -28.43 23.26
CA GLY A 733 7.48 -27.09 23.47
C GLY A 733 7.04 -26.03 22.46
N ARG A 734 6.37 -26.38 21.33
CA ARG A 734 5.92 -25.39 20.33
C ARG A 734 4.44 -24.97 20.48
N LYS A 735 4.19 -23.66 20.32
CA LYS A 735 2.83 -23.11 20.19
C LYS A 735 2.16 -23.62 18.92
N ARG A 736 0.85 -23.91 19.00
CA ARG A 736 0.07 -24.39 17.86
C ARG A 736 -0.35 -23.24 16.94
N ASN A 737 -0.35 -23.50 15.63
CA ASN A 737 -0.71 -22.52 14.60
C ASN A 737 -2.22 -22.60 14.28
N VAL A 738 -2.92 -21.48 14.47
CA VAL A 738 -4.37 -21.35 14.23
C VAL A 738 -4.64 -20.37 13.09
N LEU A 739 -5.24 -20.86 12.01
CA LEU A 739 -5.64 -20.06 10.86
C LEU A 739 -7.13 -19.67 10.96
N ILE A 740 -7.44 -18.38 10.89
CA ILE A 740 -8.79 -17.85 11.02
C ILE A 740 -9.18 -17.09 9.75
N PHE A 741 -10.13 -17.64 8.98
CA PHE A 741 -10.67 -16.97 7.79
C PHE A 741 -11.77 -15.98 8.16
N ILE A 742 -11.53 -14.72 7.82
CA ILE A 742 -12.52 -13.64 7.95
C ILE A 742 -12.91 -13.12 6.56
N ASN A 743 -14.15 -12.65 6.41
CA ASN A 743 -14.60 -12.08 5.12
C ASN A 743 -13.80 -10.82 4.74
N GLY A 744 -13.32 -10.08 5.73
CA GLY A 744 -12.59 -8.83 5.60
C GLY A 744 -12.91 -7.87 6.74
N ILE A 745 -12.21 -6.74 6.74
CA ILE A 745 -12.31 -5.69 7.75
C ILE A 745 -13.02 -4.50 7.08
N LYS A 746 -14.16 -4.08 7.63
CA LYS A 746 -14.98 -2.99 7.07
C LYS A 746 -14.96 -1.76 7.95
N LYS A 747 -15.40 -0.62 7.42
CA LYS A 747 -15.60 0.64 8.16
C LYS A 747 -16.94 0.67 8.94
N ASP A 748 -17.26 -0.37 9.72
CA ASP A 748 -18.48 -0.46 10.54
C ASP A 748 -18.19 -0.71 12.04
N LYS A 749 -19.17 -0.45 12.92
CA LYS A 749 -19.00 -0.64 14.38
C LYS A 749 -18.74 -2.12 14.75
N ASP A 750 -19.32 -3.05 14.00
CA ASP A 750 -19.15 -4.50 14.21
C ASP A 750 -17.70 -4.95 14.00
N THR A 751 -16.99 -4.36 13.03
CA THR A 751 -15.57 -4.64 12.80
C THR A 751 -14.70 -4.18 13.95
N VAL A 752 -14.98 -3.02 14.55
CA VAL A 752 -14.22 -2.52 15.73
C VAL A 752 -14.39 -3.47 16.90
N ARG A 753 -15.63 -3.90 17.17
CA ARG A 753 -15.91 -4.87 18.23
C ARG A 753 -15.17 -6.19 18.00
N ARG A 754 -15.15 -6.70 16.76
CA ARG A 754 -14.41 -7.93 16.40
C ARG A 754 -12.90 -7.80 16.60
N ILE A 755 -12.28 -6.70 16.18
CA ILE A 755 -10.84 -6.48 16.39
C ILE A 755 -10.52 -6.40 17.88
N ARG A 756 -11.35 -5.73 18.68
CA ARG A 756 -11.19 -5.73 20.16
C ARG A 756 -11.25 -7.15 20.73
N SER A 757 -12.15 -7.99 20.23
CA SER A 757 -12.21 -9.41 20.61
C SER A 757 -10.97 -10.19 20.17
N PHE A 758 -10.45 -9.93 18.96
CA PHE A 758 -9.21 -10.56 18.49
C PHE A 758 -8.01 -10.18 19.36
N ASN A 759 -7.89 -8.90 19.72
CA ASN A 759 -6.80 -8.40 20.58
C ASN A 759 -6.80 -8.99 22.00
N LYS A 760 -7.90 -9.63 22.42
CA LYS A 760 -8.00 -10.36 23.70
C LYS A 760 -7.60 -11.84 23.60
N LEU A 761 -7.23 -12.33 22.41
CA LEU A 761 -6.78 -13.71 22.25
C LEU A 761 -5.47 -13.96 22.99
N ASP A 762 -5.40 -15.10 23.64
CA ASP A 762 -4.24 -15.56 24.39
C ASP A 762 -3.19 -16.15 23.45
N THR A 763 -2.14 -15.35 23.19
CA THR A 763 -1.01 -15.71 22.32
C THR A 763 0.10 -16.47 23.06
N THR A 764 -0.12 -16.86 24.33
CA THR A 764 0.84 -17.70 25.06
C THR A 764 0.71 -19.16 24.62
N LYS A 765 -0.49 -19.62 24.26
CA LYS A 765 -0.76 -21.01 23.83
C LYS A 765 -0.79 -21.21 22.32
N TYR A 766 -1.18 -20.18 21.56
CA TYR A 766 -1.42 -20.27 20.12
C TYR A 766 -0.80 -19.12 19.34
N ASN A 767 -0.37 -19.41 18.11
CA ASN A 767 -0.07 -18.42 17.09
C ASN A 767 -1.31 -18.23 16.22
N PHE A 768 -1.84 -17.01 16.13
CA PHE A 768 -3.06 -16.72 15.39
C PHE A 768 -2.79 -16.00 14.08
N TYR A 769 -3.37 -16.51 12.99
CA TYR A 769 -3.25 -15.97 11.64
C TYR A 769 -4.62 -15.59 11.09
N PHE A 770 -4.87 -14.31 10.85
CA PHE A 770 -6.12 -13.85 10.24
C PHE A 770 -6.01 -13.75 8.72
N ALA A 771 -6.64 -14.67 8.00
CA ALA A 771 -6.66 -14.68 6.54
C ALA A 771 -7.90 -13.97 5.98
N PHE A 772 -7.68 -13.05 5.03
CA PHE A 772 -8.76 -12.33 4.35
C PHE A 772 -8.36 -11.91 2.94
N LYS A 773 -9.33 -11.70 2.05
CA LYS A 773 -9.03 -11.21 0.70
C LYS A 773 -8.49 -9.78 0.77
N ALA A 774 -7.33 -9.53 0.17
CA ALA A 774 -6.65 -8.22 0.19
C ALA A 774 -7.59 -7.06 -0.21
N LYS A 775 -8.38 -7.25 -1.27
CA LYS A 775 -9.40 -6.30 -1.74
C LYS A 775 -10.43 -5.92 -0.67
N ASN A 776 -10.80 -6.86 0.20
CA ASN A 776 -11.76 -6.62 1.28
C ASN A 776 -11.10 -5.95 2.50
N GLY A 777 -9.77 -5.92 2.58
CA GLY A 777 -9.01 -5.17 3.61
C GLY A 777 -8.75 -3.71 3.21
N GLN A 778 -8.65 -3.43 1.91
CA GLN A 778 -8.38 -2.09 1.36
C GLN A 778 -9.37 -1.01 1.85
N GLU A 779 -10.64 -1.37 2.05
CA GLU A 779 -11.66 -0.41 2.49
C GLU A 779 -11.46 0.08 3.94
N ALA A 780 -10.67 -0.63 4.74
CA ALA A 780 -10.52 -0.37 6.18
C ALA A 780 -9.07 -0.50 6.65
N THR A 781 -8.10 -0.14 5.80
CA THR A 781 -6.69 -0.43 6.06
C THR A 781 -6.19 0.05 7.42
N ARG A 782 -6.55 1.29 7.84
CA ARG A 782 -6.20 1.83 9.18
C ARG A 782 -6.63 0.94 10.35
N ARG A 783 -7.66 0.10 10.17
CA ARG A 783 -8.15 -0.80 11.22
C ARG A 783 -7.35 -2.10 11.27
N ILE A 784 -6.72 -2.51 10.17
CA ILE A 784 -5.80 -3.65 10.17
C ILE A 784 -4.61 -3.34 11.08
N GLY A 785 -4.06 -2.12 11.00
CA GLY A 785 -3.01 -1.64 11.91
C GLY A 785 -3.37 -1.64 13.40
N THR A 786 -4.66 -1.70 13.77
CA THR A 786 -5.10 -1.78 15.19
C THR A 786 -5.10 -3.20 15.76
N ILE A 787 -4.80 -4.21 14.93
CA ILE A 787 -4.56 -5.58 15.40
C ILE A 787 -3.24 -5.59 16.17
N ARG A 788 -3.25 -6.10 17.41
CA ARG A 788 -2.07 -6.17 18.28
C ARG A 788 -0.90 -6.85 17.55
N LYS A 789 0.33 -6.35 17.71
CA LYS A 789 1.54 -6.87 17.02
C LYS A 789 1.74 -8.38 17.19
N LYS A 790 1.39 -8.96 18.35
CA LYS A 790 1.44 -10.41 18.63
C LYS A 790 0.43 -11.26 17.84
N LEU A 791 -0.44 -10.65 17.02
CA LEU A 791 -1.38 -11.34 16.15
C LEU A 791 -0.98 -11.08 14.69
N ASP A 792 -1.02 -12.14 13.90
CA ASP A 792 -0.57 -12.13 12.51
C ASP A 792 -1.76 -12.16 11.56
N TYR A 793 -1.54 -11.71 10.33
CA TYR A 793 -2.55 -11.71 9.29
C TYR A 793 -1.96 -12.01 7.90
N MET A 794 -2.81 -12.56 7.05
CA MET A 794 -2.45 -13.06 5.72
C MET A 794 -3.42 -12.53 4.67
N PRO A 795 -3.11 -11.39 4.02
CA PRO A 795 -3.91 -10.86 2.93
C PRO A 795 -3.79 -11.75 1.69
N LEU A 796 -4.91 -12.31 1.23
CA LEU A 796 -4.95 -13.20 0.09
C LEU A 796 -5.17 -12.41 -1.21
N MET A 797 -4.18 -12.45 -2.11
CA MET A 797 -4.29 -11.93 -3.47
C MET A 797 -5.20 -12.86 -4.28
N TYR A 798 -6.48 -12.49 -4.42
CA TYR A 798 -7.53 -13.40 -4.87
C TYR A 798 -7.63 -13.54 -6.40
N ASP A 799 -6.55 -14.02 -7.02
CA ASP A 799 -6.49 -14.47 -8.41
C ASP A 799 -6.45 -16.00 -8.41
N VAL A 800 -7.54 -16.66 -8.82
CA VAL A 800 -7.70 -18.12 -8.68
C VAL A 800 -7.01 -18.86 -9.83
N ASN A 801 -6.14 -19.82 -9.50
CA ASN A 801 -5.40 -20.68 -10.43
C ASN A 801 -6.31 -21.76 -11.03
N TYR A 802 -7.18 -21.33 -11.94
CA TYR A 802 -8.15 -22.22 -12.53
C TYR A 802 -7.50 -23.25 -13.47
N THR A 803 -7.87 -24.52 -13.32
CA THR A 803 -7.88 -25.44 -14.46
C THR A 803 -9.10 -25.15 -15.34
N PHE A 804 -9.08 -25.54 -16.62
CA PHE A 804 -10.27 -25.40 -17.47
C PHE A 804 -11.51 -26.11 -16.86
N GLY A 805 -11.31 -27.33 -16.36
CA GLY A 805 -12.34 -28.11 -15.66
C GLY A 805 -12.81 -27.44 -14.36
N GLY A 806 -11.89 -26.89 -13.56
CA GLY A 806 -12.19 -26.14 -12.34
C GLY A 806 -12.98 -24.86 -12.61
N ARG A 807 -12.61 -24.09 -13.64
CA ARG A 807 -13.34 -22.88 -14.05
C ARG A 807 -14.77 -23.19 -14.47
N PHE A 808 -14.93 -24.26 -15.25
CA PHE A 808 -16.24 -24.73 -15.70
C PHE A 808 -17.07 -25.25 -14.52
N SER A 809 -16.47 -26.01 -13.62
CA SER A 809 -17.11 -26.55 -12.41
C SER A 809 -17.55 -25.46 -11.44
N CYS A 810 -16.71 -24.43 -11.22
CA CYS A 810 -17.09 -23.22 -10.48
C CYS A 810 -18.30 -22.51 -11.12
N PHE A 811 -18.38 -22.44 -12.45
CA PHE A 811 -19.54 -21.88 -13.11
C PHE A 811 -20.80 -22.75 -12.91
N LEU A 812 -20.71 -24.06 -13.14
CA LEU A 812 -21.82 -24.99 -12.97
C LEU A 812 -22.33 -24.99 -11.53
N SER A 813 -21.45 -25.18 -10.55
CA SER A 813 -21.82 -25.24 -9.14
C SER A 813 -22.16 -23.86 -8.57
N PHE A 814 -21.21 -22.92 -8.58
CA PHE A 814 -21.40 -21.64 -7.87
C PHE A 814 -22.41 -20.73 -8.56
N LYS A 815 -22.56 -20.80 -9.89
CA LYS A 815 -23.50 -19.95 -10.64
C LYS A 815 -24.79 -20.65 -11.06
N LEU A 816 -24.77 -21.91 -11.52
CA LEU A 816 -26.00 -22.64 -11.89
C LEU A 816 -26.58 -23.52 -10.77
N GLY A 817 -25.76 -24.02 -9.84
CA GLY A 817 -26.20 -24.86 -8.73
C GLY A 817 -26.28 -26.33 -9.11
N ILE A 818 -25.57 -26.70 -10.17
CA ILE A 818 -25.48 -28.07 -10.68
C ILE A 818 -24.44 -28.81 -9.83
N LYS A 819 -24.79 -30.03 -9.42
CA LYS A 819 -23.97 -30.91 -8.60
C LYS A 819 -23.55 -32.14 -9.41
N GLY A 820 -22.46 -32.78 -9.02
CA GLY A 820 -22.06 -34.06 -9.57
C GLY A 820 -20.63 -34.42 -9.23
N LYS A 821 -20.33 -35.72 -9.10
CA LYS A 821 -19.02 -36.23 -8.64
C LYS A 821 -17.82 -35.63 -9.40
N TRP A 822 -17.95 -35.47 -10.72
CA TRP A 822 -16.89 -34.85 -11.53
C TRP A 822 -16.69 -33.36 -11.17
N ILE A 823 -17.78 -32.62 -10.96
CA ILE A 823 -17.73 -31.19 -10.57
C ILE A 823 -17.04 -31.08 -9.20
N ASP A 824 -17.46 -31.90 -8.24
CA ASP A 824 -16.93 -31.87 -6.87
C ASP A 824 -15.43 -32.22 -6.87
N SER A 825 -15.03 -33.26 -7.60
CA SER A 825 -13.60 -33.60 -7.80
C SER A 825 -12.78 -32.46 -8.43
N GLN A 826 -13.34 -31.74 -9.42
CA GLN A 826 -12.65 -30.58 -10.00
C GLN A 826 -12.54 -29.41 -9.02
N LEU A 827 -13.53 -29.21 -8.16
CA LEU A 827 -13.52 -28.17 -7.13
C LEU A 827 -12.55 -28.50 -6.00
N ASP A 828 -12.48 -29.77 -5.57
CA ASP A 828 -11.55 -30.24 -4.55
C ASP A 828 -10.10 -30.05 -5.00
N LYS A 829 -9.79 -30.46 -6.24
CA LYS A 829 -8.48 -30.23 -6.83
C LYS A 829 -8.13 -28.74 -6.89
N LEU A 830 -9.11 -27.89 -7.22
CA LEU A 830 -8.90 -26.44 -7.25
C LEU A 830 -8.63 -25.89 -5.85
N ALA A 831 -9.33 -26.38 -4.82
CA ALA A 831 -9.11 -25.98 -3.44
C ALA A 831 -7.71 -26.36 -2.92
N GLU A 832 -7.19 -27.53 -3.31
CA GLU A 832 -5.81 -27.96 -3.00
C GLU A 832 -4.77 -27.05 -3.67
N ILE A 833 -4.95 -26.75 -4.95
CA ILE A 833 -4.06 -25.85 -5.70
C ILE A 833 -4.03 -24.46 -5.04
N GLU A 834 -5.20 -23.91 -4.67
CA GLU A 834 -5.26 -22.61 -4.00
C GLU A 834 -4.69 -22.63 -2.59
N GLY A 835 -4.88 -23.72 -1.84
CA GLY A 835 -4.28 -23.90 -0.51
C GLY A 835 -2.76 -23.91 -0.58
N ALA A 836 -2.20 -24.73 -1.48
CA ALA A 836 -0.75 -24.79 -1.72
C ALA A 836 -0.21 -23.43 -2.16
N LYS A 837 -0.93 -22.74 -3.05
CA LYS A 837 -0.56 -21.38 -3.47
C LYS A 837 -0.46 -20.43 -2.30
N TYR A 838 -1.51 -20.27 -1.50
CA TYR A 838 -1.55 -19.20 -0.49
C TYR A 838 -0.66 -19.45 0.71
N PHE A 839 -0.53 -20.71 1.13
CA PHE A 839 0.11 -21.04 2.40
C PHE A 839 1.46 -21.75 2.23
N GLY A 840 1.87 -22.09 1.01
CA GLY A 840 3.24 -22.53 0.71
C GLY A 840 3.72 -23.74 1.51
N GLY A 841 2.81 -24.60 1.98
CA GLY A 841 3.14 -25.73 2.85
C GLY A 841 3.21 -25.40 4.36
N THR A 842 2.82 -24.20 4.78
CA THR A 842 2.71 -23.83 6.20
C THR A 842 1.79 -24.81 6.92
N HIS A 843 2.30 -25.40 8.01
CA HIS A 843 1.53 -26.29 8.87
C HIS A 843 0.61 -25.48 9.79
N PHE A 844 -0.69 -25.80 9.75
CA PHE A 844 -1.69 -25.31 10.69
C PHE A 844 -2.29 -26.49 11.44
N ASP A 845 -2.41 -26.34 12.76
CA ASP A 845 -3.03 -27.37 13.60
C ASP A 845 -4.56 -27.23 13.58
N ILE A 846 -5.03 -25.99 13.47
CA ILE A 846 -6.46 -25.67 13.52
C ILE A 846 -6.78 -24.60 12.47
N VAL A 847 -7.87 -24.80 11.74
CA VAL A 847 -8.43 -23.81 10.82
C VAL A 847 -9.88 -23.51 11.14
N LEU A 848 -10.19 -22.22 11.27
CA LEU A 848 -11.50 -21.70 11.62
C LEU A 848 -12.04 -20.84 10.49
N ASN A 849 -13.10 -21.28 9.83
CA ASN A 849 -13.90 -20.43 8.96
C ASN A 849 -14.85 -19.57 9.80
N TYR A 850 -14.34 -18.43 10.29
CA TYR A 850 -15.05 -17.59 11.25
C TYR A 850 -16.20 -16.79 10.63
N SER A 851 -16.01 -16.23 9.44
CA SER A 851 -17.06 -15.40 8.80
C SER A 851 -16.99 -15.35 7.28
N ASN A 852 -16.11 -16.14 6.66
CA ASN A 852 -15.91 -16.07 5.22
C ASN A 852 -17.02 -16.82 4.48
N LEU A 853 -17.54 -16.19 3.41
CA LEU A 853 -18.66 -16.73 2.62
C LEU A 853 -18.24 -17.08 1.19
N ASP A 854 -16.94 -17.21 0.94
CA ASP A 854 -16.45 -17.66 -0.35
C ASP A 854 -16.48 -19.18 -0.44
N ASN A 855 -17.10 -19.68 -1.51
CA ASN A 855 -17.27 -21.11 -1.72
C ASN A 855 -15.94 -21.85 -1.86
N LEU A 856 -14.90 -21.22 -2.44
CA LEU A 856 -13.62 -21.89 -2.63
C LEU A 856 -12.82 -21.94 -1.32
N ILE A 857 -12.87 -20.88 -0.52
CA ILE A 857 -12.31 -20.89 0.84
C ILE A 857 -13.02 -21.95 1.69
N LEU A 858 -14.34 -22.08 1.54
CA LEU A 858 -15.10 -23.11 2.24
C LEU A 858 -14.59 -24.53 1.96
N LEU A 859 -14.26 -24.84 0.70
CA LEU A 859 -13.69 -26.13 0.29
C LEU A 859 -12.22 -26.28 0.67
N MET A 860 -11.49 -25.17 0.75
CA MET A 860 -10.07 -25.15 1.10
C MET A 860 -9.85 -25.42 2.58
N CYS A 861 -10.66 -24.84 3.49
CA CYS A 861 -10.40 -24.93 4.94
C CYS A 861 -10.19 -26.37 5.44
N PRO A 862 -11.05 -27.36 5.15
CA PRO A 862 -10.86 -28.74 5.63
C PRO A 862 -9.54 -29.40 5.23
N LYS A 863 -8.86 -28.86 4.20
CA LYS A 863 -7.62 -29.38 3.65
C LYS A 863 -6.37 -28.70 4.23
N LEU A 864 -6.54 -27.64 5.02
CA LEU A 864 -5.43 -26.83 5.54
C LEU A 864 -4.96 -27.26 6.94
N ALA A 865 -5.79 -27.96 7.69
CA ALA A 865 -5.50 -28.39 9.05
C ALA A 865 -6.31 -29.64 9.41
N PRO A 866 -5.80 -30.51 10.31
CA PRO A 866 -6.54 -31.70 10.76
C PRO A 866 -7.82 -31.34 11.53
N ILE A 867 -7.82 -30.23 12.28
CA ILE A 867 -9.01 -29.71 12.95
C ILE A 867 -9.55 -28.53 12.16
N SER A 868 -10.72 -28.71 11.55
CA SER A 868 -11.42 -27.66 10.81
C SER A 868 -12.77 -27.33 11.43
N ILE A 869 -13.00 -26.03 11.64
CA ILE A 869 -14.18 -25.51 12.34
C ILE A 869 -14.94 -24.55 11.43
N TYR A 870 -16.23 -24.79 11.23
CA TYR A 870 -17.12 -23.87 10.53
C TYR A 870 -18.05 -23.12 11.49
N ASN A 871 -18.06 -21.78 11.40
CA ASN A 871 -18.94 -20.94 12.22
C ASN A 871 -20.31 -20.72 11.55
N ALA A 872 -21.28 -21.57 11.90
CA ALA A 872 -22.66 -21.47 11.45
C ALA A 872 -23.43 -20.30 12.10
N ALA A 873 -22.94 -19.71 13.21
CA ALA A 873 -23.60 -18.55 13.85
C ALA A 873 -23.66 -17.31 12.96
N THR A 874 -22.87 -17.27 11.87
CA THR A 874 -22.94 -16.20 10.87
C THR A 874 -24.13 -16.32 9.91
N PHE A 875 -24.89 -17.42 9.98
CA PHE A 875 -26.07 -17.66 9.17
C PHE A 875 -27.22 -16.72 9.55
N LYS A 876 -27.84 -16.09 8.54
CA LYS A 876 -28.99 -15.19 8.72
C LYS A 876 -30.19 -15.71 7.96
N LYS A 877 -31.17 -16.28 8.67
CA LYS A 877 -32.41 -16.83 8.09
C LYS A 877 -33.18 -15.82 7.23
N SER A 878 -33.30 -14.57 7.69
CA SER A 878 -33.94 -13.49 6.93
C SER A 878 -33.28 -13.22 5.56
N LEU A 879 -31.94 -13.31 5.48
CA LEU A 879 -31.22 -13.17 4.21
C LEU A 879 -31.38 -14.42 3.32
N TYR A 880 -31.46 -15.60 3.93
CA TYR A 880 -31.70 -16.86 3.23
C TYR A 880 -33.07 -16.87 2.54
N ASP A 881 -34.10 -16.43 3.23
CA ASP A 881 -35.45 -16.39 2.68
C ASP A 881 -35.58 -15.27 1.63
N GLY A 882 -35.03 -14.08 1.90
CA GLY A 882 -35.17 -12.89 1.05
C GLY A 882 -34.18 -12.74 -0.12
N LYS A 883 -32.98 -13.35 -0.07
CA LYS A 883 -31.92 -13.13 -1.09
C LYS A 883 -31.48 -14.43 -1.77
N LYS A 884 -31.94 -14.65 -3.01
CA LYS A 884 -31.58 -15.83 -3.85
C LYS A 884 -30.08 -16.14 -3.89
N ARG A 885 -29.22 -15.12 -4.01
CA ARG A 885 -27.75 -15.31 -4.06
C ARG A 885 -27.18 -15.81 -2.72
N TYR A 886 -27.70 -15.33 -1.59
CA TYR A 886 -27.26 -15.77 -0.27
C TYR A 886 -27.76 -17.19 0.00
N ARG A 887 -29.04 -17.47 -0.28
CA ARG A 887 -29.60 -18.82 -0.22
C ARG A 887 -28.76 -19.85 -0.96
N LYS A 888 -28.39 -19.53 -2.20
CA LYS A 888 -27.58 -20.43 -3.02
C LYS A 888 -26.21 -20.73 -2.42
N ARG A 889 -25.57 -19.74 -1.82
CA ARG A 889 -24.28 -19.92 -1.13
C ARG A 889 -24.41 -20.78 0.12
N MET A 890 -25.43 -20.54 0.92
CA MET A 890 -25.65 -21.31 2.15
C MET A 890 -26.03 -22.75 1.81
N ASN A 891 -26.81 -23.01 0.76
CA ASN A 891 -27.04 -24.38 0.29
C ASN A 891 -25.74 -25.07 -0.08
N PHE A 892 -24.88 -24.38 -0.86
CA PHE A 892 -23.56 -24.92 -1.20
C PHE A 892 -22.72 -25.22 0.06
N ALA A 893 -22.72 -24.33 1.05
CA ALA A 893 -22.04 -24.57 2.32
C ALA A 893 -22.61 -25.80 3.05
N GLY A 894 -23.93 -25.91 3.13
CA GLY A 894 -24.63 -27.05 3.71
C GLY A 894 -24.37 -28.39 3.03
N ASP A 895 -24.08 -28.36 1.73
CA ASP A 895 -23.75 -29.55 0.93
C ASP A 895 -22.33 -30.06 1.15
N HIS A 896 -21.44 -29.27 1.77
CA HIS A 896 -20.01 -29.60 1.97
C HIS A 896 -19.58 -29.46 3.43
N ILE A 897 -20.52 -29.23 4.33
CA ILE A 897 -20.23 -28.99 5.74
C ILE A 897 -19.73 -30.27 6.43
N ASP A 898 -20.07 -31.43 5.88
CA ASP A 898 -19.59 -32.75 6.27
C ASP A 898 -18.09 -32.97 6.07
N ASN A 899 -17.44 -32.11 5.27
CA ASN A 899 -15.99 -32.12 5.17
C ASN A 899 -15.30 -31.45 6.37
N TYR A 900 -16.02 -30.68 7.19
CA TYR A 900 -15.44 -30.06 8.39
C TYR A 900 -15.45 -31.01 9.57
N THR A 901 -14.41 -30.93 10.42
CA THR A 901 -14.34 -31.69 11.66
C THR A 901 -15.44 -31.27 12.63
N PHE A 902 -15.65 -29.94 12.76
CA PHE A 902 -16.61 -29.35 13.69
C PHE A 902 -17.44 -28.23 13.06
N VAL A 903 -18.68 -28.10 13.55
CA VAL A 903 -19.54 -26.95 13.30
C VAL A 903 -19.89 -26.30 14.63
N THR A 904 -19.84 -24.97 14.70
CA THR A 904 -20.22 -24.22 15.90
C THR A 904 -21.32 -23.21 15.61
N GLY A 905 -22.18 -22.97 16.61
CA GLY A 905 -23.31 -22.04 16.56
C GLY A 905 -24.35 -22.39 17.62
N LYS A 906 -25.34 -21.52 17.81
CA LYS A 906 -26.44 -21.84 18.74
C LYS A 906 -27.29 -22.97 18.19
N LYS A 907 -27.83 -23.82 19.07
CA LYS A 907 -28.76 -24.91 18.72
C LYS A 907 -29.82 -24.51 17.67
N GLY A 908 -30.55 -23.41 17.90
CA GLY A 908 -31.57 -22.92 16.96
C GLY A 908 -31.04 -22.36 15.62
N GLU A 909 -29.80 -21.87 15.58
CA GLU A 909 -29.17 -21.42 14.32
C GLU A 909 -28.70 -22.60 13.48
N ILE A 910 -28.15 -23.61 14.16
CA ILE A 910 -27.69 -24.88 13.59
C ILE A 910 -28.88 -25.67 13.00
N GLU A 911 -30.00 -25.75 13.72
CA GLU A 911 -31.23 -26.39 13.23
C GLU A 911 -31.79 -25.73 11.95
N ASN A 912 -31.60 -24.41 11.81
CA ASN A 912 -32.05 -23.63 10.67
C ASN A 912 -31.02 -23.56 9.52
N PHE A 913 -29.78 -23.99 9.76
CA PHE A 913 -28.73 -24.00 8.74
C PHE A 913 -29.09 -25.00 7.63
N PRO A 914 -28.96 -24.63 6.35
CA PRO A 914 -29.19 -25.58 5.25
C PRO A 914 -28.14 -26.69 5.28
N GLY A 915 -28.56 -27.94 5.11
CA GLY A 915 -27.67 -29.11 5.09
C GLY A 915 -28.20 -30.24 5.96
N GLY A 916 -28.20 -31.47 5.43
CA GLY A 916 -28.63 -32.66 6.16
C GLY A 916 -27.60 -33.16 7.16
N ALA A 917 -26.30 -32.93 6.90
CA ALA A 917 -25.18 -33.49 7.66
C ALA A 917 -25.20 -33.15 9.16
N VAL A 918 -25.51 -31.89 9.47
CA VAL A 918 -25.70 -31.38 10.83
C VAL A 918 -26.88 -32.07 11.54
N LYS A 919 -27.98 -32.29 10.81
CA LYS A 919 -29.19 -32.94 11.33
C LYS A 919 -29.06 -34.46 11.45
N SER A 920 -28.19 -35.06 10.63
CA SER A 920 -27.92 -36.50 10.61
C SER A 920 -26.75 -36.92 11.51
N GLY A 921 -26.17 -36.01 12.30
CA GLY A 921 -25.04 -36.31 13.19
C GLY A 921 -23.72 -36.64 12.47
N LYS A 922 -23.59 -36.31 11.18
CA LYS A 922 -22.38 -36.61 10.39
C LYS A 922 -21.22 -35.65 10.68
N VAL A 923 -21.47 -34.58 11.43
CA VAL A 923 -20.48 -33.58 11.86
C VAL A 923 -20.68 -33.30 13.34
N LYS A 924 -19.59 -33.25 14.11
CA LYS A 924 -19.63 -32.91 15.53
C LYS A 924 -20.01 -31.44 15.70
N VAL A 925 -20.98 -31.17 16.58
CA VAL A 925 -21.49 -29.81 16.85
C VAL A 925 -20.94 -29.29 18.17
N LEU A 926 -20.17 -28.20 18.09
CA LEU A 926 -19.67 -27.45 19.23
C LEU A 926 -20.69 -26.38 19.62
N ASP A 927 -21.61 -26.72 20.54
CA ASP A 927 -22.59 -25.75 21.02
C ASP A 927 -21.91 -24.56 21.71
N SER A 928 -22.45 -23.36 21.46
CA SER A 928 -21.96 -22.09 21.99
C SER A 928 -23.13 -21.34 22.65
N GLU A 929 -22.99 -21.05 23.94
CA GLU A 929 -24.03 -20.37 24.74
C GLU A 929 -24.28 -18.91 24.32
N SER A 930 -23.30 -18.27 23.68
CA SER A 930 -23.29 -16.83 23.34
C SER A 930 -23.80 -16.53 21.92
N TYR A 931 -24.35 -15.34 21.70
CA TYR A 931 -24.70 -14.82 20.35
C TYR A 931 -23.47 -14.48 19.50
N SER A 932 -22.32 -14.24 20.14
CA SER A 932 -21.03 -14.10 19.49
C SER A 932 -20.10 -15.22 19.92
N MET A 933 -19.61 -15.99 18.95
CA MET A 933 -18.66 -17.08 19.16
C MET A 933 -17.39 -16.57 19.90
N ASN A 934 -17.05 -17.21 21.01
CA ASN A 934 -15.77 -16.98 21.68
C ASN A 934 -14.72 -17.87 21.01
N ILE A 935 -13.85 -17.27 20.20
CA ILE A 935 -12.83 -17.98 19.40
C ILE A 935 -11.98 -18.93 20.27
N TYR A 936 -11.49 -18.44 21.41
CA TYR A 936 -10.60 -19.23 22.27
C TYR A 936 -11.34 -20.44 22.87
N LYS A 937 -12.51 -20.23 23.47
CA LYS A 937 -13.31 -21.34 24.04
C LYS A 937 -13.69 -22.37 22.99
N THR A 938 -14.05 -21.94 21.77
CA THR A 938 -14.37 -22.84 20.67
C THR A 938 -13.16 -23.68 20.26
N ILE A 939 -11.97 -23.07 20.19
CA ILE A 939 -10.72 -23.77 19.84
C ILE A 939 -10.36 -24.79 20.91
N GLU A 940 -10.42 -24.44 22.19
CA GLU A 940 -10.14 -25.36 23.30
C GLU A 940 -11.12 -26.54 23.31
N LYS A 941 -12.42 -26.27 23.11
CA LYS A 941 -13.42 -27.34 23.05
C LYS A 941 -13.20 -28.27 21.86
N ALA A 942 -12.95 -27.71 20.67
CA ALA A 942 -12.64 -28.49 19.47
C ALA A 942 -11.39 -29.35 19.65
N ARG A 943 -10.38 -28.82 20.35
CA ARG A 943 -9.16 -29.55 20.67
C ARG A 943 -9.46 -30.73 21.59
N LYS A 944 -10.14 -30.50 22.72
CA LYS A 944 -10.47 -31.58 23.68
C LYS A 944 -11.27 -32.69 23.00
N GLU A 945 -12.33 -32.35 22.27
CA GLU A 945 -13.17 -33.31 21.54
C GLU A 945 -12.50 -34.01 20.33
N ALA A 946 -11.31 -33.55 19.90
CA ALA A 946 -10.51 -34.21 18.87
C ALA A 946 -9.40 -35.09 19.45
N GLN A 947 -9.06 -34.91 20.73
CA GLN A 947 -8.19 -35.81 21.48
C GLN A 947 -8.97 -37.05 21.94
N ASP A 948 -10.25 -36.86 22.24
CA ASP A 948 -11.25 -37.92 22.50
C ASP A 948 -11.79 -38.56 21.21
#